data_AF-A0A7R9PT04-F1
#
_entry.id   AF-A0A7R9PT04-F1
#
_cell.length_a   1.000
_cell.length_b   1.000
_cell.length_c   1.000
_cell.angle_alpha   90.00
_cell.angle_beta   90.00
_cell.angle_gamma   90.00
#
_symmetry.space_group_name_H-M   'P 1'
#
loop_
_entity.id
_entity.type
_entity.pdbx_description
1 polymer ?
#
loop_
_entity_poly.entity_id
_entity_poly.type
_entity_poly.pdbx_seq_one_letter_code
_entity_poly.pdbx_strand_id
1 'polypeptide(L)'
;TSIRAFGAQHMFERQFEVHQNDNTSTFFLFVCTARALGVLVDTICMVYVSAVITYIMTSSDPILGGNAGLLLTSALSLTGMVQICVRLSADTESYMTAVERVLEYTAIKPEAELESTPDPKPPKNWPQMGEIVFKDMSLQYNESSHKVLKNINVCLKGEEKVGVVGRTGAGKSSLIAALFRLTEPLGQILIDGLDIKTIGLHDLRSRISIIPQEPVLFTGSVRKNLDPFGEHSDDELWSALSEVQLRDVVQSMPGQLDGQVTEGGSNLSVGQRQLVCLARAILRDNRILVLDEATANVDHRTDALIQTTIRQRFRYCTVITIAHRLNTIIDSDKVMVLDAGQVVEYDIPHIFGGYINQIYCCSLPKGREPVANEPRHVLLRLYGIGTTIPGDDYKVTDSLITMLLSERGLGPKLYGVFPGGRLEEFIPSRALVPQELENRDYMNVIAKNIAQIHALDVPINKRPDYFFTSMEKWLQSIATPVGADSPAEQYPNPESEREVVGYDYRRELQWLRRVLPECGSPVVFAHNDLSPGNVLICDDPLAYGGDLIIDFEFAAYNYRGFDFGTLFIENQYDYTVADYPYVRINIDKYPTDEEKRHFFCHYIKHSPDLSAGKETEDRLIREADYYSVGAHLFWAIWSVNRIRESRLNMQFCNWVSG
;
A
#
# COMPACT_ATOMS: atom_id res chain seq x y z
N THR A 1 7.44 9.49 -22.97
CA THR A 1 7.76 8.11 -23.40
C THR A 1 6.55 7.41 -23.98
N SER A 2 5.36 7.58 -23.38
CA SER A 2 4.10 6.99 -23.85
C SER A 2 3.72 7.37 -25.29
N ILE A 3 3.79 8.66 -25.68
CA ILE A 3 3.46 9.10 -27.06
C ILE A 3 4.30 8.36 -28.11
N ARG A 4 5.60 8.19 -27.86
CA ARG A 4 6.51 7.48 -28.77
C ARG A 4 6.29 5.97 -28.74
N ALA A 5 5.99 5.39 -27.58
CA ALA A 5 5.70 3.96 -27.44
C ALA A 5 4.45 3.53 -28.21
N PHE A 6 3.42 4.39 -28.27
CA PHE A 6 2.18 4.13 -29.02
C PHE A 6 2.22 4.57 -30.48
N GLY A 7 3.34 5.11 -30.98
CA GLY A 7 3.42 5.61 -32.36
C GLY A 7 2.49 6.80 -32.65
N ALA A 8 2.05 7.53 -31.62
CA ALA A 8 1.02 8.56 -31.71
C ALA A 8 1.56 9.97 -32.02
N GLN A 9 2.83 10.11 -32.42
CA GLN A 9 3.50 11.40 -32.63
C GLN A 9 2.72 12.29 -33.61
N HIS A 10 2.32 11.72 -34.76
CA HIS A 10 1.63 12.46 -35.82
C HIS A 10 0.28 13.05 -35.37
N MET A 11 -0.39 12.42 -34.39
CA MET A 11 -1.61 12.95 -33.80
C MET A 11 -1.34 14.22 -33.00
N PHE A 12 -0.28 14.22 -32.18
CA PHE A 12 0.11 15.37 -31.36
C PHE A 12 0.73 16.49 -32.20
N GLU A 13 1.51 16.16 -33.24
CA GLU A 13 2.03 17.12 -34.21
C GLU A 13 0.88 17.86 -34.90
N ARG A 14 -0.14 17.13 -35.36
CA ARG A 14 -1.33 17.74 -35.97
C ARG A 14 -2.10 18.64 -34.99
N GLN A 15 -2.23 18.24 -33.72
CA GLN A 15 -2.86 19.09 -32.71
C GLN A 15 -2.05 20.37 -32.47
N PHE A 16 -0.72 20.26 -32.40
CA PHE A 16 0.16 21.41 -32.28
C PHE A 16 0.02 22.36 -33.48
N GLU A 17 -0.01 21.83 -34.71
CA GLU A 17 -0.21 22.64 -35.93
C GLU A 17 -1.55 23.39 -35.89
N VAL A 18 -2.64 22.75 -35.46
CA VAL A 18 -3.95 23.40 -35.32
C VAL A 18 -3.88 24.55 -34.33
N HIS A 19 -3.36 24.31 -33.12
CA HIS A 19 -3.24 25.37 -32.10
C HIS A 19 -2.32 26.52 -32.54
N GLN A 20 -1.22 26.18 -33.22
CA GLN A 20 -0.30 27.18 -33.77
C GLN A 20 -0.95 28.01 -34.88
N ASN A 21 -1.76 27.38 -35.73
CA ASN A 21 -2.50 28.07 -36.79
C ASN A 21 -3.58 29.00 -36.22
N ASP A 22 -4.29 28.58 -35.17
CA ASP A 22 -5.27 29.42 -34.47
C ASP A 22 -4.61 30.64 -33.82
N ASN A 23 -3.47 30.45 -33.14
CA ASN A 23 -2.72 31.56 -32.55
C ASN A 23 -2.16 32.50 -33.64
N THR A 24 -1.58 31.94 -34.71
CA THR A 24 -0.96 32.73 -35.79
C THR A 24 -2.01 33.50 -36.58
N SER A 25 -3.17 32.90 -36.86
CA SER A 25 -4.27 33.57 -37.57
C SER A 25 -4.84 34.72 -36.73
N THR A 26 -5.01 34.52 -35.42
CA THR A 26 -5.45 35.58 -34.50
C THR A 26 -4.44 36.73 -34.44
N PHE A 27 -3.15 36.41 -34.32
CA PHE A 27 -2.09 37.42 -34.33
C PHE A 27 -2.00 38.16 -35.68
N PHE A 28 -2.16 37.44 -36.79
CA PHE A 28 -2.19 38.04 -38.12
C PHE A 28 -3.36 39.01 -38.27
N LEU A 29 -4.56 38.63 -37.81
CA LEU A 29 -5.74 39.51 -37.79
C LEU A 29 -5.50 40.78 -36.97
N PHE A 30 -4.82 40.66 -35.82
CA PHE A 30 -4.41 41.82 -35.02
C PHE A 30 -3.49 42.76 -35.81
N VAL A 31 -2.44 42.23 -36.45
CA VAL A 31 -1.52 43.02 -37.29
C VAL A 31 -2.25 43.69 -38.46
N CYS A 32 -3.13 42.95 -39.16
CA CYS A 32 -3.93 43.49 -40.25
C CYS A 32 -4.84 44.64 -39.79
N THR A 33 -5.49 44.48 -38.64
CA THR A 33 -6.37 45.52 -38.07
C THR A 33 -5.59 46.77 -37.68
N ALA A 34 -4.42 46.60 -37.05
CA ALA A 34 -3.53 47.72 -36.70
C ALA A 34 -2.95 48.45 -37.95
N ARG A 35 -2.77 47.73 -39.08
CA ARG A 35 -2.38 48.34 -40.36
C ARG A 35 -3.54 49.08 -41.02
N ALA A 36 -4.74 48.49 -41.04
CA ALA A 36 -5.94 49.13 -41.56
C ALA A 36 -6.26 50.43 -40.82
N LEU A 37 -6.17 50.42 -39.48
CA LEU A 37 -6.30 51.63 -38.67
C LEU A 37 -5.28 52.71 -39.05
N GLY A 38 -4.02 52.31 -39.28
CA GLY A 38 -2.97 53.22 -39.74
C GLY A 38 -3.32 53.91 -41.07
N VAL A 39 -3.79 53.15 -42.07
CA VAL A 39 -4.19 53.70 -43.38
C VAL A 39 -5.37 54.67 -43.26
N LEU A 40 -6.34 54.37 -42.39
CA LEU A 40 -7.48 55.26 -42.14
C LEU A 40 -7.03 56.59 -41.50
N VAL A 41 -6.15 56.52 -40.50
CA VAL A 41 -5.57 57.72 -39.86
C VAL A 41 -4.76 58.54 -40.87
N ASP A 42 -3.93 57.88 -41.69
CA ASP A 42 -3.15 58.56 -42.74
C ASP A 42 -4.06 59.25 -43.77
N THR A 43 -5.19 58.64 -44.12
CA THR A 43 -6.17 59.25 -45.04
C THR A 43 -6.78 60.53 -44.46
N ILE A 44 -7.12 60.53 -43.17
CA ILE A 44 -7.63 61.73 -42.46
C ILE A 44 -6.55 62.82 -42.41
N CYS A 45 -5.31 62.44 -42.11
CA CYS A 45 -4.15 63.32 -42.11
C CYS A 45 -3.90 63.96 -43.48
N MET A 46 -4.04 63.21 -44.58
CA MET A 46 -3.93 63.75 -45.94
C MET A 46 -5.01 64.77 -46.24
N VAL A 47 -6.28 64.48 -45.89
CA VAL A 47 -7.39 65.44 -46.08
C VAL A 47 -7.13 66.73 -45.31
N TYR A 48 -6.61 66.65 -44.08
CA TYR A 48 -6.24 67.81 -43.28
C TYR A 48 -5.13 68.65 -43.94
N VAL A 49 -4.05 68.02 -44.40
CA VAL A 49 -2.95 68.72 -45.09
C VAL A 49 -3.44 69.36 -46.39
N SER A 50 -4.29 68.68 -47.16
CA SER A 50 -4.90 69.24 -48.36
C SER A 50 -5.77 70.46 -48.03
N ALA A 51 -6.59 70.41 -46.99
CA ALA A 51 -7.40 71.56 -46.55
C ALA A 51 -6.54 72.75 -46.14
N VAL A 52 -5.44 72.50 -45.42
CA VAL A 52 -4.44 73.51 -45.05
C VAL A 52 -3.80 74.16 -46.29
N ILE A 53 -3.38 73.35 -47.27
CA ILE A 53 -2.80 73.86 -48.52
C ILE A 53 -3.84 74.69 -49.29
N THR A 54 -5.07 74.21 -49.42
CA THR A 54 -6.16 74.95 -50.08
C THR A 54 -6.43 76.28 -49.38
N TYR A 55 -6.43 76.32 -48.05
CA TYR A 55 -6.58 77.56 -47.28
C TYR A 55 -5.45 78.55 -47.56
N ILE A 56 -4.19 78.10 -47.55
CA ILE A 56 -3.04 78.96 -47.88
C ILE A 56 -3.16 79.53 -49.30
N MET A 57 -3.65 78.75 -50.26
CA MET A 57 -3.79 79.15 -51.66
C MET A 57 -5.00 80.06 -51.94
N THR A 58 -6.08 79.96 -51.15
CA THR A 58 -7.35 80.69 -51.38
C THR A 58 -7.55 81.89 -50.45
N SER A 59 -6.69 82.07 -49.45
CA SER A 59 -6.70 83.23 -48.54
C SER A 59 -6.60 84.55 -49.30
N SER A 60 -7.52 85.47 -49.02
CA SER A 60 -7.55 86.82 -49.63
C SER A 60 -6.52 87.76 -49.00
N ASP A 61 -6.10 87.49 -47.76
CA ASP A 61 -5.07 88.27 -47.07
C ASP A 61 -3.67 87.75 -47.44
N PRO A 62 -2.69 88.65 -47.68
CA PRO A 62 -1.33 88.25 -48.04
C PRO A 62 -0.62 87.57 -46.85
N ILE A 63 -0.53 86.25 -46.90
CA ILE A 63 0.25 85.46 -45.95
C ILE A 63 1.75 85.60 -46.31
N LEU A 64 2.57 86.09 -45.38
CA LEU A 64 4.03 86.07 -45.50
C LEU A 64 4.52 84.65 -45.77
N GLY A 65 5.37 84.45 -46.79
CA GLY A 65 5.84 83.12 -47.20
C GLY A 65 6.48 82.30 -46.06
N GLY A 66 7.11 82.96 -45.08
CA GLY A 66 7.64 82.31 -43.87
C GLY A 66 6.54 81.68 -42.99
N ASN A 67 5.38 82.34 -42.84
CA ASN A 67 4.26 81.83 -42.05
C ASN A 67 3.55 80.67 -42.77
N ALA A 68 3.43 80.74 -44.10
CA ALA A 68 2.90 79.64 -44.91
C ALA A 68 3.78 78.39 -44.81
N GLY A 69 5.12 78.57 -44.85
CA GLY A 69 6.08 77.49 -44.62
C GLY A 69 5.95 76.88 -43.22
N LEU A 70 5.88 77.72 -42.19
CA LEU A 70 5.70 77.28 -40.79
C LEU A 70 4.40 76.48 -40.61
N LEU A 71 3.30 76.94 -41.19
CA LEU A 71 1.99 76.30 -41.07
C LEU A 71 1.95 74.94 -41.79
N LEU A 72 2.59 74.84 -42.96
CA LEU A 72 2.73 73.57 -43.68
C LEU A 72 3.66 72.59 -42.95
N THR A 73 4.82 73.04 -42.47
CA THR A 73 5.75 72.19 -41.69
C THR A 73 5.08 71.69 -40.41
N SER A 74 4.34 72.53 -39.71
CA SER A 74 3.60 72.15 -38.50
C SER A 74 2.48 71.15 -38.80
N ALA A 75 1.74 71.34 -39.91
CA ALA A 75 0.71 70.40 -40.34
C ALA A 75 1.30 69.02 -40.68
N LEU A 76 2.44 68.97 -41.39
CA LEU A 76 3.15 67.72 -41.71
C LEU A 76 3.76 67.04 -40.47
N SER A 77 4.24 67.80 -39.48
CA SER A 77 4.70 67.22 -38.22
C SER A 77 3.55 66.65 -37.38
N LEU A 78 2.38 67.31 -37.39
CA LEU A 78 1.20 66.88 -36.65
C LEU A 78 0.67 65.53 -37.17
N THR A 79 0.64 65.33 -38.49
CA THR A 79 0.14 64.07 -39.07
C THR A 79 0.94 62.85 -38.63
N GLY A 80 2.27 62.95 -38.56
CA GLY A 80 3.13 61.87 -38.05
C GLY A 80 2.91 61.58 -36.56
N MET A 81 2.72 62.63 -35.74
CA MET A 81 2.52 62.48 -34.30
C MET A 81 1.15 61.86 -33.96
N VAL A 82 0.09 62.23 -34.69
CA VAL A 82 -1.26 61.69 -34.47
C VAL A 82 -1.28 60.18 -34.75
N GLN A 83 -0.60 59.73 -35.81
CA GLN A 83 -0.54 58.31 -36.17
C GLN A 83 0.14 57.48 -35.07
N ILE A 84 1.27 57.97 -34.54
CA ILE A 84 1.99 57.32 -33.45
C ILE A 84 1.13 57.31 -32.18
N CYS A 85 0.45 58.41 -31.86
CA CYS A 85 -0.38 58.54 -30.67
C CYS A 85 -1.53 57.52 -30.65
N VAL A 86 -2.29 57.41 -31.76
CA VAL A 86 -3.42 56.46 -31.87
C VAL A 86 -2.92 55.01 -31.74
N ARG A 87 -1.82 54.67 -32.42
CA ARG A 87 -1.23 53.33 -32.35
C ARG A 87 -0.76 52.98 -30.94
N LEU A 88 0.01 53.87 -30.32
CA LEU A 88 0.51 53.66 -28.96
C LEU A 88 -0.63 53.54 -27.94
N SER A 89 -1.72 54.29 -28.12
CA SER A 89 -2.90 54.18 -27.26
C SER A 89 -3.54 52.80 -27.35
N ALA A 90 -3.78 52.31 -28.57
CA ALA A 90 -4.37 50.99 -28.80
C ALA A 90 -3.46 49.85 -28.29
N ASP A 91 -2.15 49.95 -28.54
CA ASP A 91 -1.17 48.99 -28.02
C ASP A 91 -1.15 48.99 -26.49
N THR A 92 -1.22 50.17 -25.86
CA THR A 92 -1.26 50.32 -24.39
C THR A 92 -2.50 49.64 -23.81
N GLU A 93 -3.68 49.87 -24.38
CA GLU A 93 -4.92 49.22 -23.93
C GLU A 93 -4.83 47.70 -24.07
N SER A 94 -4.31 47.20 -25.19
CA SER A 94 -4.06 45.77 -25.40
C SER A 94 -3.11 45.19 -24.35
N TYR A 95 -2.00 45.87 -24.03
CA TYR A 95 -1.06 45.41 -23.02
C TYR A 95 -1.61 45.49 -21.59
N MET A 96 -2.52 46.43 -21.30
CA MET A 96 -3.15 46.54 -19.98
C MET A 96 -4.04 45.33 -19.63
N THR A 97 -4.52 44.57 -20.63
CA THR A 97 -5.17 43.27 -20.39
C THR A 97 -4.28 42.31 -19.60
N ALA A 98 -2.94 42.37 -19.76
CA ALA A 98 -2.03 41.55 -18.98
C ALA A 98 -2.01 41.96 -17.49
N VAL A 99 -2.11 43.26 -17.20
CA VAL A 99 -2.19 43.78 -15.83
C VAL A 99 -3.51 43.38 -15.20
N GLU A 100 -4.62 43.47 -15.94
CA GLU A 100 -5.94 43.01 -15.48
C GLU A 100 -5.92 41.54 -15.02
N ARG A 101 -5.30 40.64 -15.79
CA ARG A 101 -5.13 39.23 -15.40
C ARG A 101 -4.30 39.05 -14.13
N VAL A 102 -3.27 39.88 -13.93
CA VAL A 102 -2.48 39.84 -12.69
C VAL A 102 -3.33 40.30 -11.50
N LEU A 103 -4.15 41.35 -11.69
CA LEU A 103 -5.08 41.83 -10.67
C LEU A 103 -6.16 40.80 -10.33
N GLU A 104 -6.62 40.01 -11.31
CA GLU A 104 -7.57 38.92 -11.07
C GLU A 104 -7.05 37.93 -10.01
N TYR A 105 -5.76 37.56 -10.06
CA TYR A 105 -5.15 36.70 -9.04
C TYR A 105 -5.13 37.31 -7.64
N THR A 106 -5.13 38.64 -7.52
CA THR A 106 -5.19 39.33 -6.22
C THR A 106 -6.60 39.30 -5.60
N ALA A 107 -7.63 39.02 -6.40
CA ALA A 107 -9.02 38.95 -5.96
C ALA A 107 -9.46 37.53 -5.56
N ILE A 108 -8.65 36.50 -5.82
CA ILE A 108 -8.95 35.12 -5.43
C ILE A 108 -8.92 34.99 -3.92
N LYS A 109 -9.84 34.22 -3.35
CA LYS A 109 -9.89 33.93 -1.91
C LYS A 109 -8.57 33.27 -1.47
N PRO A 110 -7.78 33.91 -0.58
CA PRO A 110 -6.54 33.32 -0.09
C PRO A 110 -6.80 32.18 0.90
N GLU A 111 -5.76 31.39 1.17
CA GLU A 111 -5.74 30.47 2.32
C GLU A 111 -5.88 31.24 3.65
N ALA A 112 -6.14 30.51 4.73
CA ALA A 112 -6.16 31.07 6.06
C ALA A 112 -4.82 31.72 6.45
N GLU A 113 -4.84 32.56 7.49
CA GLU A 113 -3.65 33.28 7.95
C GLU A 113 -2.48 32.33 8.28
N LEU A 114 -1.28 32.75 7.88
CA LEU A 114 -0.07 31.93 8.04
C LEU A 114 0.41 31.90 9.49
N GLU A 115 0.30 33.02 10.21
CA GLU A 115 0.72 33.14 11.61
C GLU A 115 -0.49 33.28 12.52
N SER A 116 -0.39 32.71 13.72
CA SER A 116 -1.47 32.83 14.71
C SER A 116 -1.55 34.27 15.22
N THR A 117 -2.77 34.77 15.37
CA THR A 117 -3.00 36.02 16.12
C THR A 117 -2.47 35.89 17.55
N PRO A 118 -2.06 36.99 18.23
CA PRO A 118 -1.44 36.93 19.55
C PRO A 118 -2.29 36.23 20.64
N ASP A 119 -3.61 36.13 20.43
CA ASP A 119 -4.55 35.45 21.31
C ASP A 119 -5.59 34.72 20.44
N PRO A 120 -5.48 33.39 20.19
CA PRO A 120 -4.65 32.40 20.87
C PRO A 120 -3.40 31.96 20.06
N LYS A 121 -2.21 32.37 20.48
CA LYS A 121 -0.96 31.77 19.96
C LYS A 121 -0.60 30.52 20.77
N PRO A 122 -0.34 29.36 20.13
CA PRO A 122 0.06 28.17 20.87
C PRO A 122 1.38 28.40 21.62
N PRO A 123 1.57 27.77 22.80
CA PRO A 123 2.82 27.82 23.54
C PRO A 123 4.02 27.40 22.67
N LYS A 124 5.20 27.96 22.95
CA LYS A 124 6.43 27.63 22.17
C LYS A 124 6.79 26.13 22.19
N ASN A 125 6.38 25.40 23.22
CA ASN A 125 6.62 23.97 23.36
C ASN A 125 5.43 23.10 22.94
N TRP A 126 4.41 23.68 22.30
CA TRP A 126 3.29 22.92 21.75
C TRP A 126 3.69 22.27 20.41
N PRO A 127 3.21 21.06 20.10
CA PRO A 127 2.52 20.13 21.01
C PRO A 127 3.50 19.46 21.98
N GLN A 128 3.06 19.22 23.21
CA GLN A 128 3.83 18.52 24.25
C GLN A 128 3.61 17.01 24.21
N MET A 129 2.35 16.58 24.16
CA MET A 129 1.97 15.16 24.18
C MET A 129 1.74 14.64 22.76
N GLY A 130 1.23 15.49 21.86
CA GLY A 130 0.87 15.09 20.50
C GLY A 130 -0.45 14.30 20.45
N GLU A 131 -1.37 14.55 21.38
CA GLU A 131 -2.72 13.99 21.33
C GLU A 131 -3.51 14.64 20.19
N ILE A 132 -4.23 13.85 19.39
CA ILE A 132 -5.04 14.32 18.25
C ILE A 132 -6.47 13.84 18.42
N VAL A 133 -7.42 14.77 18.51
CA VAL A 133 -8.84 14.46 18.68
C VAL A 133 -9.65 15.01 17.52
N PHE A 134 -10.25 14.11 16.75
CA PHE A 134 -11.25 14.43 15.74
C PHE A 134 -12.63 14.44 16.38
N LYS A 135 -13.35 15.57 16.29
CA LYS A 135 -14.73 15.73 16.81
C LYS A 135 -15.67 16.18 15.70
N ASP A 136 -16.61 15.30 15.36
CA ASP A 136 -17.58 15.46 14.27
C ASP A 136 -16.93 15.96 12.96
N MET A 137 -15.70 15.50 12.71
CA MET A 137 -14.89 16.03 11.63
C MET A 137 -15.40 15.51 10.28
N SER A 138 -15.58 16.40 9.33
CA SER A 138 -15.93 16.08 7.95
C SER A 138 -15.05 16.88 7.00
N LEU A 139 -14.87 16.41 5.76
CA LEU A 139 -14.08 17.13 4.76
C LEU A 139 -14.83 17.17 3.43
N GLN A 140 -14.76 18.32 2.76
CA GLN A 140 -15.38 18.58 1.48
C GLN A 140 -14.44 19.51 0.68
N TYR A 141 -14.12 19.15 -0.56
CA TYR A 141 -13.15 19.91 -1.37
C TYR A 141 -13.75 21.20 -1.95
N ASN A 142 -15.01 21.15 -2.40
CA ASN A 142 -15.74 22.30 -2.94
C ASN A 142 -17.11 22.39 -2.26
N GLU A 143 -17.64 23.59 -2.05
CA GLU A 143 -18.96 23.78 -1.39
C GLU A 143 -20.12 23.01 -2.06
N SER A 144 -19.99 22.69 -3.35
CA SER A 144 -20.95 21.89 -4.12
C SER A 144 -20.65 20.39 -4.16
N SER A 145 -19.47 19.94 -3.72
CA SER A 145 -19.10 18.51 -3.75
C SER A 145 -19.71 17.74 -2.58
N HIS A 146 -19.82 16.41 -2.69
CA HIS A 146 -20.19 15.60 -1.54
C HIS A 146 -19.07 15.61 -0.48
N LYS A 147 -19.45 15.33 0.78
CA LYS A 147 -18.49 15.12 1.87
C LYS A 147 -17.69 13.83 1.62
N VAL A 148 -16.36 13.96 1.55
CA VAL A 148 -15.43 12.85 1.36
C VAL A 148 -15.14 12.17 2.70
N LEU A 149 -14.97 12.93 3.78
CA LEU A 149 -14.94 12.42 5.16
C LEU A 149 -16.22 12.85 5.88
N LYS A 150 -16.78 11.96 6.70
CA LYS A 150 -18.11 12.13 7.32
C LYS A 150 -18.04 11.74 8.79
N ASN A 151 -18.26 12.72 9.66
CA ASN A 151 -18.44 12.56 11.11
C ASN A 151 -17.37 11.68 11.79
N ILE A 152 -16.10 11.93 11.47
CA ILE A 152 -14.96 11.25 12.09
C ILE A 152 -14.86 11.69 13.56
N ASN A 153 -14.95 10.71 14.45
CA ASN A 153 -14.94 10.89 15.90
C ASN A 153 -13.94 9.91 16.54
N VAL A 154 -12.67 10.30 16.63
CA VAL A 154 -11.58 9.43 17.10
C VAL A 154 -10.58 10.25 17.91
N CYS A 155 -9.99 9.62 18.94
CA CYS A 155 -8.98 10.22 19.82
C CYS A 155 -7.69 9.40 19.79
N LEU A 156 -6.64 9.94 19.18
CA LEU A 156 -5.29 9.37 19.17
C LEU A 156 -4.53 9.94 20.36
N LYS A 157 -4.07 9.08 21.26
CA LYS A 157 -3.31 9.49 22.44
C LYS A 157 -1.89 9.93 22.05
N GLY A 158 -1.27 10.73 22.92
CA GLY A 158 0.15 11.06 22.77
C GLY A 158 1.02 9.80 22.75
N GLU A 159 2.06 9.81 21.90
CA GLU A 159 3.02 8.69 21.71
C GLU A 159 2.43 7.41 21.08
N GLU A 160 1.14 7.43 20.72
CA GLU A 160 0.41 6.32 20.12
C GLU A 160 0.70 6.23 18.62
N LYS A 161 0.94 5.02 18.13
CA LYS A 161 1.15 4.70 16.71
C LYS A 161 -0.14 4.14 16.15
N VAL A 162 -0.73 4.84 15.19
CA VAL A 162 -2.02 4.46 14.61
C VAL A 162 -1.85 4.19 13.11
N GLY A 163 -2.12 2.94 12.73
CA GLY A 163 -2.18 2.51 11.34
C GLY A 163 -3.55 2.83 10.74
N VAL A 164 -3.60 3.54 9.61
CA VAL A 164 -4.84 3.86 8.89
C VAL A 164 -4.94 2.99 7.66
N VAL A 165 -5.95 2.12 7.62
CA VAL A 165 -6.24 1.22 6.50
C VAL A 165 -7.58 1.54 5.86
N GLY A 166 -7.73 1.11 4.61
CA GLY A 166 -8.95 1.28 3.85
C GLY A 166 -8.68 1.17 2.36
N ARG A 167 -9.72 0.89 1.58
CA ARG A 167 -9.63 0.80 0.12
C ARG A 167 -9.08 2.11 -0.48
N THR A 168 -8.52 2.04 -1.68
CA THR A 168 -8.28 3.24 -2.50
C THR A 168 -9.58 4.02 -2.65
N GLY A 169 -9.53 5.33 -2.38
CA GLY A 169 -10.71 6.20 -2.35
C GLY A 169 -11.52 6.20 -1.05
N ALA A 170 -11.10 5.48 0.01
CA ALA A 170 -11.80 5.49 1.29
C ALA A 170 -11.67 6.79 2.11
N GLY A 171 -10.81 7.73 1.68
CA GLY A 171 -10.59 9.02 2.36
C GLY A 171 -9.28 9.13 3.16
N LYS A 172 -8.35 8.18 3.03
CA LYS A 172 -7.05 8.17 3.74
C LYS A 172 -6.22 9.45 3.52
N SER A 173 -5.92 9.80 2.27
CA SER A 173 -5.18 11.04 1.95
C SER A 173 -5.98 12.31 2.29
N SER A 174 -7.31 12.24 2.25
CA SER A 174 -8.17 13.33 2.73
C SER A 174 -8.04 13.55 4.23
N LEU A 175 -7.78 12.52 5.03
CA LEU A 175 -7.52 12.65 6.47
C LEU A 175 -6.24 13.45 6.71
N ILE A 176 -5.18 13.17 5.93
CA ILE A 176 -3.92 13.97 5.96
C ILE A 176 -4.21 15.42 5.56
N ALA A 177 -4.94 15.63 4.46
CA ALA A 177 -5.28 16.97 3.98
C ALA A 177 -6.04 17.80 5.02
N ALA A 178 -6.95 17.16 5.77
CA ALA A 178 -7.67 17.79 6.88
C ALA A 178 -6.73 18.14 8.05
N LEU A 179 -5.82 17.23 8.43
CA LEU A 179 -4.87 17.43 9.53
C LEU A 179 -3.89 18.58 9.25
N PHE A 180 -3.37 18.68 8.03
CA PHE A 180 -2.47 19.76 7.60
C PHE A 180 -3.19 21.06 7.21
N ARG A 181 -4.52 21.08 7.29
CA ARG A 181 -5.39 22.15 6.76
C ARG A 181 -4.99 22.56 5.34
N LEU A 182 -4.76 21.58 4.47
CA LEU A 182 -4.66 21.81 3.01
C LEU A 182 -6.04 22.04 2.40
N THR A 183 -7.07 21.53 3.07
CA THR A 183 -8.47 21.85 2.83
C THR A 183 -9.11 22.06 4.19
N GLU A 184 -9.89 23.12 4.35
CA GLU A 184 -10.46 23.45 5.66
C GLU A 184 -11.47 22.39 6.10
N PRO A 185 -11.26 21.72 7.25
CA PRO A 185 -12.18 20.71 7.73
C PRO A 185 -13.48 21.34 8.25
N LEU A 186 -14.59 20.62 8.13
CA LEU A 186 -15.82 20.87 8.87
C LEU A 186 -15.75 20.12 10.21
N GLY A 187 -16.38 20.63 11.27
CA GLY A 187 -16.19 20.10 12.62
C GLY A 187 -14.88 20.60 13.26
N GLN A 188 -14.30 19.83 14.19
CA GLN A 188 -13.11 20.22 14.95
C GLN A 188 -12.01 19.15 14.90
N ILE A 189 -10.76 19.61 14.83
CA ILE A 189 -9.57 18.80 15.05
C ILE A 189 -8.79 19.49 16.16
N LEU A 190 -8.61 18.81 17.28
CA LEU A 190 -7.89 19.32 18.45
C LEU A 190 -6.52 18.64 18.53
N ILE A 191 -5.46 19.42 18.73
CA ILE A 191 -4.13 18.90 19.04
C ILE A 191 -3.71 19.41 20.43
N ASP A 192 -3.47 18.50 21.37
CA ASP A 192 -3.30 18.79 22.81
C ASP A 192 -4.39 19.73 23.36
N GLY A 193 -5.64 19.51 22.93
CA GLY A 193 -6.82 20.29 23.34
C GLY A 193 -7.03 21.62 22.62
N LEU A 194 -6.10 22.09 21.78
CA LEU A 194 -6.25 23.32 20.99
C LEU A 194 -6.83 23.03 19.61
N ASP A 195 -7.85 23.79 19.20
CA ASP A 195 -8.45 23.68 17.86
C ASP A 195 -7.50 24.24 16.80
N ILE A 196 -7.07 23.39 15.86
CA ILE A 196 -6.12 23.75 14.83
C ILE A 196 -6.62 24.85 13.89
N LYS A 197 -7.93 25.12 13.85
CA LYS A 197 -8.52 26.24 13.08
C LYS A 197 -8.14 27.60 13.63
N THR A 198 -7.84 27.68 14.93
CA THR A 198 -7.45 28.92 15.61
C THR A 198 -5.96 29.24 15.47
N ILE A 199 -5.17 28.28 15.00
CA ILE A 199 -3.72 28.37 14.86
C ILE A 199 -3.37 28.76 13.41
N GLY A 200 -2.37 29.61 13.22
CA GLY A 200 -1.84 29.96 11.90
C GLY A 200 -1.24 28.76 11.17
N LEU A 201 -1.33 28.74 9.84
CA LEU A 201 -0.91 27.58 9.05
C LEU A 201 0.59 27.25 9.19
N HIS A 202 1.49 28.24 9.27
CA HIS A 202 2.92 27.99 9.51
C HIS A 202 3.20 27.49 10.93
N ASP A 203 2.51 28.03 11.92
CA ASP A 203 2.64 27.58 13.32
C ASP A 203 2.18 26.12 13.48
N LEU A 204 1.11 25.71 12.77
CA LEU A 204 0.64 24.34 12.74
C LEU A 204 1.56 23.41 11.95
N ARG A 205 1.84 23.74 10.68
CA ARG A 205 2.56 22.86 9.74
C ARG A 205 4.03 22.68 10.12
N SER A 206 4.64 23.64 10.83
CA SER A 206 6.00 23.49 11.36
C SER A 206 6.10 22.44 12.48
N ARG A 207 4.99 22.11 13.15
CA ARG A 207 4.91 21.19 14.30
C ARG A 207 4.48 19.76 13.95
N ILE A 208 4.22 19.49 12.68
CA ILE A 208 3.82 18.17 12.18
C ILE A 208 4.78 17.77 11.06
N SER A 209 5.44 16.63 11.21
CA SER A 209 6.32 16.09 10.16
C SER A 209 5.54 15.12 9.26
N ILE A 210 5.84 15.13 7.95
CA ILE A 210 5.27 14.19 6.99
C ILE A 210 6.37 13.54 6.15
N ILE A 211 6.21 12.24 5.90
CA ILE A 211 6.98 11.48 4.92
C ILE A 211 5.99 11.03 3.83
N PRO A 212 6.01 11.69 2.65
CA PRO A 212 5.03 11.44 1.60
C PRO A 212 5.32 10.13 0.83
N GLN A 213 4.32 9.68 0.05
CA GLN A 213 4.41 8.51 -0.83
C GLN A 213 5.42 8.75 -1.96
N GLU A 214 5.37 9.94 -2.54
CA GLU A 214 6.32 10.39 -3.57
C GLU A 214 7.30 11.41 -2.98
N PRO A 215 8.59 11.04 -2.77
CA PRO A 215 9.56 11.95 -2.21
C PRO A 215 9.94 13.03 -3.22
N VAL A 216 9.61 14.28 -2.91
CA VAL A 216 9.95 15.45 -3.75
C VAL A 216 11.22 16.11 -3.24
N LEU A 217 12.22 16.22 -4.12
CA LEU A 217 13.45 16.97 -3.90
C LEU A 217 13.52 18.15 -4.88
N PHE A 218 14.03 19.28 -4.39
CA PHE A 218 14.19 20.50 -5.16
C PHE A 218 15.59 20.58 -5.75
N THR A 219 15.71 21.20 -6.92
CA THR A 219 17.02 21.51 -7.50
C THR A 219 17.82 22.42 -6.57
N GLY A 220 19.03 22.01 -6.19
CA GLY A 220 19.88 22.73 -5.25
C GLY A 220 20.82 21.81 -4.49
N SER A 221 21.44 22.28 -3.40
CA SER A 221 22.33 21.43 -2.59
C SER A 221 21.56 20.40 -1.75
N VAL A 222 22.23 19.33 -1.34
CA VAL A 222 21.72 18.38 -0.34
C VAL A 222 21.36 19.13 0.94
N ARG A 223 22.22 20.07 1.38
CA ARG A 223 21.99 20.96 2.52
C ARG A 223 20.65 21.70 2.41
N LYS A 224 20.41 22.41 1.30
CA LYS A 224 19.17 23.18 1.10
C LYS A 224 17.93 22.27 1.04
N ASN A 225 18.11 21.04 0.59
CA ASN A 225 17.04 20.04 0.61
C ASN A 225 16.76 19.53 2.03
N LEU A 226 17.76 19.40 2.91
CA LEU A 226 17.56 18.96 4.30
C LEU A 226 17.04 20.10 5.19
N ASP A 227 17.67 21.26 5.06
CA ASP A 227 17.40 22.46 5.85
C ASP A 227 17.44 23.72 4.94
N PRO A 228 16.29 24.14 4.40
CA PRO A 228 16.21 25.30 3.53
C PRO A 228 16.37 26.64 4.26
N PHE A 229 16.26 26.67 5.60
CA PHE A 229 16.27 27.89 6.40
C PHE A 229 17.61 28.12 7.13
N GLY A 230 18.49 27.11 7.17
CA GLY A 230 19.78 27.20 7.86
C GLY A 230 19.62 27.23 9.37
N GLU A 231 18.63 26.51 9.89
CA GLU A 231 18.32 26.37 11.31
C GLU A 231 19.26 25.36 12.02
N HIS A 232 19.90 24.46 11.26
CA HIS A 232 20.72 23.37 11.78
C HIS A 232 22.19 23.49 11.37
N SER A 233 23.06 23.01 12.27
CA SER A 233 24.51 22.92 12.04
C SER A 233 24.89 21.74 11.14
N ASP A 234 26.06 21.80 10.51
CA ASP A 234 26.59 20.71 9.67
C ASP A 234 26.68 19.38 10.41
N ASP A 235 27.02 19.41 11.70
CA ASP A 235 27.12 18.21 12.53
C ASP A 235 25.75 17.54 12.72
N GLU A 236 24.68 18.34 12.90
CA GLU A 236 23.30 17.84 12.98
C GLU A 236 22.84 17.26 11.63
N LEU A 237 23.16 17.93 10.52
CA LEU A 237 22.86 17.42 9.17
C LEU A 237 23.56 16.09 8.91
N TRP A 238 24.84 15.99 9.28
CA TRP A 238 25.59 14.75 9.14
C TRP A 238 25.10 13.65 10.08
N SER A 239 24.66 13.99 11.31
CA SER A 239 24.05 13.04 12.24
C SER A 239 22.77 12.45 11.63
N ALA A 240 21.86 13.30 11.18
CA ALA A 240 20.61 12.86 10.54
C ALA A 240 20.87 11.98 9.30
N LEU A 241 21.86 12.33 8.47
CA LEU A 241 22.28 11.51 7.33
C LEU A 241 22.89 10.17 7.75
N SER A 242 23.54 10.10 8.90
CA SER A 242 24.13 8.87 9.44
C SER A 242 23.04 7.92 9.97
N GLU A 243 22.03 8.47 10.66
CA GLU A 243 20.87 7.72 11.18
C GLU A 243 20.05 7.04 10.08
N VAL A 244 20.01 7.62 8.88
CA VAL A 244 19.33 7.05 7.70
C VAL A 244 20.28 6.33 6.73
N GLN A 245 21.54 6.09 7.12
CA GLN A 245 22.58 5.44 6.30
C GLN A 245 22.81 6.10 4.92
N LEU A 246 22.59 7.42 4.80
CA LEU A 246 22.90 8.19 3.59
C LEU A 246 24.24 8.91 3.66
N ARG A 247 24.94 8.88 4.81
CA ARG A 247 26.21 9.58 5.01
C ARG A 247 27.21 9.29 3.89
N ASP A 248 27.47 8.01 3.59
CA ASP A 248 28.48 7.61 2.60
C ASP A 248 28.09 8.07 1.18
N VAL A 249 26.80 8.02 0.84
CA VAL A 249 26.28 8.48 -0.45
C VAL A 249 26.56 9.97 -0.60
N VAL A 250 26.19 10.78 0.39
CA VAL A 250 26.41 12.23 0.36
C VAL A 250 27.90 12.55 0.42
N GLN A 251 28.69 11.83 1.21
CA GLN A 251 30.13 12.03 1.30
C GLN A 251 30.86 11.71 -0.02
N SER A 252 30.31 10.80 -0.83
CA SER A 252 30.83 10.49 -2.17
C SER A 252 30.45 11.54 -3.23
N MET A 253 29.48 12.41 -2.95
CA MET A 253 29.09 13.47 -3.89
C MET A 253 30.14 14.58 -3.95
N PRO A 254 30.44 15.13 -5.14
CA PRO A 254 31.26 16.33 -5.25
C PRO A 254 30.63 17.49 -4.47
N GLY A 255 31.35 18.04 -3.49
CA GLY A 255 30.84 19.10 -2.61
C GLY A 255 30.08 18.60 -1.38
N GLN A 256 29.92 17.28 -1.21
CA GLN A 256 29.29 16.66 -0.03
C GLN A 256 27.90 17.24 0.29
N LEU A 257 27.73 17.96 1.42
CA LEU A 257 26.49 18.66 1.76
C LEU A 257 26.10 19.72 0.73
N ASP A 258 27.07 20.32 0.05
CA ASP A 258 26.86 21.29 -1.03
C ASP A 258 26.77 20.62 -2.41
N GLY A 259 26.79 19.29 -2.44
CA GLY A 259 26.57 18.49 -3.64
C GLY A 259 25.20 18.74 -4.26
N GLN A 260 25.16 18.77 -5.59
CA GLN A 260 23.97 19.16 -6.35
C GLN A 260 22.96 18.01 -6.48
N VAL A 261 21.71 18.32 -6.14
CA VAL A 261 20.52 17.52 -6.40
C VAL A 261 19.86 18.07 -7.66
N THR A 262 19.66 17.21 -8.67
CA THR A 262 19.04 17.59 -9.94
C THR A 262 17.51 17.63 -9.82
N GLU A 263 16.82 18.10 -10.87
CA GLU A 263 15.36 18.22 -10.87
C GLU A 263 14.67 16.91 -10.44
N GLY A 264 13.81 17.01 -9.43
CA GLY A 264 13.10 15.88 -8.81
C GLY A 264 14.00 14.85 -8.12
N GLY A 265 15.27 15.17 -7.87
CA GLY A 265 16.25 14.20 -7.36
C GLY A 265 16.49 13.05 -8.33
N SER A 266 16.50 13.32 -9.63
CA SER A 266 16.70 12.31 -10.68
C SER A 266 18.08 11.62 -10.61
N ASN A 267 19.06 12.23 -9.94
CA ASN A 267 20.38 11.64 -9.66
C ASN A 267 20.43 10.75 -8.40
N LEU A 268 19.32 10.60 -7.67
CA LEU A 268 19.19 9.72 -6.52
C LEU A 268 18.20 8.58 -6.82
N SER A 269 18.45 7.40 -6.24
CA SER A 269 17.49 6.30 -6.31
C SER A 269 16.20 6.63 -5.55
N VAL A 270 15.11 5.94 -5.88
CA VAL A 270 13.82 6.12 -5.18
C VAL A 270 13.96 5.95 -3.67
N GLY A 271 14.67 4.90 -3.23
CA GLY A 271 14.96 4.66 -1.82
C GLY A 271 15.81 5.75 -1.18
N GLN A 272 16.83 6.26 -1.87
CA GLN A 272 17.65 7.37 -1.37
C GLN A 272 16.84 8.65 -1.20
N ARG A 273 15.96 8.98 -2.15
CA ARG A 273 15.05 10.13 -2.01
C ARG A 273 14.15 9.98 -0.79
N GLN A 274 13.65 8.78 -0.51
CA GLN A 274 12.86 8.51 0.68
C GLN A 274 13.65 8.71 1.98
N LEU A 275 14.90 8.23 2.02
CA LEU A 275 15.78 8.42 3.16
C LEU A 275 16.12 9.90 3.38
N VAL A 276 16.21 10.72 2.33
CA VAL A 276 16.33 12.19 2.48
C VAL A 276 15.07 12.77 3.15
N CYS A 277 13.87 12.33 2.76
CA CYS A 277 12.63 12.74 3.43
C CYS A 277 12.58 12.30 4.91
N LEU A 278 13.06 11.10 5.21
CA LEU A 278 13.19 10.63 6.59
C LEU A 278 14.18 11.50 7.38
N ALA A 279 15.34 11.84 6.81
CA ALA A 279 16.31 12.74 7.45
C ALA A 279 15.71 14.13 7.76
N ARG A 280 14.86 14.69 6.86
CA ARG A 280 14.12 15.94 7.13
C ARG A 280 13.21 15.81 8.36
N ALA A 281 12.51 14.68 8.48
CA ALA A 281 11.62 14.44 9.62
C ALA A 281 12.41 14.31 10.93
N ILE A 282 13.59 13.68 10.90
CA ILE A 282 14.50 13.56 12.04
C ILE A 282 15.00 14.92 12.51
N LEU A 283 15.42 15.78 11.57
CA LEU A 283 15.91 17.14 11.88
C LEU A 283 14.84 18.01 12.53
N ARG A 284 13.57 17.87 12.09
CA ARG A 284 12.45 18.63 12.63
C ARG A 284 12.01 18.20 14.03
N ASP A 285 12.27 16.95 14.41
CA ASP A 285 12.00 16.40 15.76
C ASP A 285 10.59 16.69 16.32
N ASN A 286 9.58 16.69 15.44
CA ASN A 286 8.20 16.97 15.82
C ASN A 286 7.54 15.79 16.56
N ARG A 287 6.65 16.10 17.51
CA ARG A 287 5.89 15.08 18.28
C ARG A 287 4.85 14.31 17.47
N ILE A 288 4.45 14.85 16.31
CA ILE A 288 3.48 14.22 15.41
C ILE A 288 4.16 13.94 14.08
N LEU A 289 4.13 12.67 13.68
CA LEU A 289 4.66 12.19 12.41
C LEU A 289 3.55 11.53 11.59
N VAL A 290 3.46 11.89 10.32
CA VAL A 290 2.56 11.26 9.35
C VAL A 290 3.38 10.53 8.29
N LEU A 291 3.13 9.25 8.13
CA LEU A 291 3.74 8.41 7.10
C LEU A 291 2.67 8.10 6.05
N ASP A 292 2.84 8.62 4.84
CA ASP A 292 1.92 8.34 3.73
C ASP A 292 2.60 7.36 2.77
N GLU A 293 2.37 6.06 2.94
CA GLU A 293 2.92 5.01 2.08
C GLU A 293 4.42 5.12 1.80
N ALA A 294 5.18 5.52 2.83
CA ALA A 294 6.59 5.87 2.72
C ALA A 294 7.49 4.78 2.13
N THR A 295 7.03 3.53 1.98
CA THR A 295 7.87 2.40 1.52
C THR A 295 7.30 1.64 0.32
N ALA A 296 6.28 2.18 -0.37
CA ALA A 296 5.61 1.52 -1.49
C ALA A 296 6.56 1.20 -2.67
N ASN A 297 7.51 2.08 -2.99
CA ASN A 297 8.38 1.97 -4.16
C ASN A 297 9.87 1.71 -3.81
N VAL A 298 10.10 1.11 -2.65
CA VAL A 298 11.43 0.95 -2.07
C VAL A 298 11.78 -0.53 -1.95
N ASP A 299 13.06 -0.87 -2.13
CA ASP A 299 13.55 -2.24 -1.96
C ASP A 299 13.47 -2.69 -0.49
N HIS A 300 13.39 -4.01 -0.25
CA HIS A 300 13.18 -4.56 1.09
C HIS A 300 14.26 -4.15 2.11
N ARG A 301 15.52 -4.00 1.69
CA ARG A 301 16.60 -3.60 2.59
C ARG A 301 16.40 -2.17 3.06
N THR A 302 16.07 -1.27 2.14
CA THR A 302 15.80 0.14 2.46
C THR A 302 14.49 0.30 3.25
N ASP A 303 13.44 -0.48 2.97
CA ASP A 303 12.21 -0.52 3.77
C ASP A 303 12.49 -0.92 5.23
N ALA A 304 13.24 -2.02 5.43
CA ALA A 304 13.63 -2.48 6.78
C ALA A 304 14.45 -1.42 7.54
N LEU A 305 15.32 -0.68 6.84
CA LEU A 305 16.06 0.43 7.41
C LEU A 305 15.11 1.55 7.86
N ILE A 306 14.23 2.02 6.98
CA ILE A 306 13.24 3.07 7.27
C ILE A 306 12.40 2.70 8.50
N GLN A 307 11.87 1.48 8.54
CA GLN A 307 11.06 0.99 9.67
C GLN A 307 11.86 0.94 10.98
N THR A 308 13.12 0.51 10.92
CA THR A 308 13.98 0.45 12.12
C THR A 308 14.31 1.84 12.64
N THR A 309 14.70 2.76 11.75
CA THR A 309 14.95 4.15 12.12
C THR A 309 13.69 4.81 12.68
N ILE A 310 12.52 4.56 12.10
CA ILE A 310 11.25 5.11 12.60
C ILE A 310 10.96 4.62 14.02
N ARG A 311 11.08 3.32 14.27
CA ARG A 311 10.87 2.72 15.60
C ARG A 311 11.81 3.27 16.66
N GLN A 312 13.08 3.51 16.29
CA GLN A 312 14.09 4.02 17.22
C GLN A 312 13.93 5.53 17.48
N ARG A 313 13.79 6.32 16.43
CA ARG A 313 13.86 7.79 16.52
C ARG A 313 12.54 8.45 16.90
N PHE A 314 11.41 7.85 16.52
CA PHE A 314 10.06 8.37 16.79
C PHE A 314 9.32 7.54 17.85
N ARG A 315 10.05 6.91 18.77
CA ARG A 315 9.46 6.09 19.85
C ARG A 315 8.43 6.86 20.68
N TYR A 316 8.74 8.11 21.03
CA TYR A 316 7.95 9.01 21.88
C TYR A 316 7.18 10.07 21.06
N CYS A 317 6.81 9.71 19.84
CA CYS A 317 6.02 10.55 18.95
C CYS A 317 4.71 9.85 18.63
N THR A 318 3.65 10.62 18.46
CA THR A 318 2.40 10.13 17.88
C THR A 318 2.61 9.93 16.39
N VAL A 319 2.39 8.72 15.89
CA VAL A 319 2.65 8.38 14.49
C VAL A 319 1.36 7.94 13.81
N ILE A 320 0.98 8.61 12.72
CA ILE A 320 -0.12 8.18 11.86
C ILE A 320 0.49 7.55 10.62
N THR A 321 0.25 6.25 10.42
CA THR A 321 0.80 5.50 9.30
C THR A 321 -0.31 5.12 8.34
N ILE A 322 -0.37 5.78 7.18
CA ILE A 322 -1.21 5.37 6.06
C ILE A 322 -0.44 4.35 5.26
N ALA A 323 -0.98 3.13 5.14
CA ALA A 323 -0.32 2.08 4.38
C ALA A 323 -1.30 1.29 3.52
N HIS A 324 -0.82 0.90 2.34
CA HIS A 324 -1.41 -0.16 1.52
C HIS A 324 -0.83 -1.54 1.82
N ARG A 325 0.26 -1.62 2.60
CA ARG A 325 0.88 -2.86 3.06
C ARG A 325 0.66 -3.03 4.55
N LEU A 326 0.09 -4.16 4.94
CA LEU A 326 -0.15 -4.52 6.34
C LEU A 326 1.13 -4.59 7.17
N ASN A 327 2.23 -5.04 6.57
CA ASN A 327 3.55 -5.10 7.23
C ASN A 327 4.04 -3.74 7.74
N THR A 328 3.59 -2.62 7.16
CA THR A 328 3.97 -1.26 7.56
C THR A 328 3.21 -0.80 8.81
N ILE A 329 2.06 -1.40 9.10
CA ILE A 329 1.18 -1.00 10.22
C ILE A 329 1.05 -2.07 11.29
N ILE A 330 1.64 -3.26 11.09
CA ILE A 330 1.58 -4.36 12.04
C ILE A 330 2.14 -3.97 13.42
N ASP A 331 3.16 -3.11 13.46
CA ASP A 331 3.75 -2.62 14.71
C ASP A 331 3.00 -1.40 15.29
N SER A 332 1.79 -1.06 14.80
CA SER A 332 0.99 0.06 15.33
C SER A 332 0.29 -0.35 16.63
N ASP A 333 0.19 0.58 17.57
CA ASP A 333 -0.55 0.39 18.83
C ASP A 333 -2.05 0.19 18.56
N LYS A 334 -2.58 0.86 17.51
CA LYS A 334 -3.97 0.71 17.05
C LYS A 334 -4.08 0.74 15.54
N VAL A 335 -5.17 0.15 15.03
CA VAL A 335 -5.57 0.25 13.62
C VAL A 335 -6.91 0.98 13.51
N MET A 336 -6.97 1.93 12.57
CA MET A 336 -8.17 2.67 12.16
C MET A 336 -8.58 2.23 10.75
N VAL A 337 -9.79 1.71 10.61
CA VAL A 337 -10.33 1.28 9.32
C VAL A 337 -11.27 2.36 8.78
N LEU A 338 -10.89 2.94 7.64
CA LEU A 338 -11.71 3.89 6.88
C LEU A 338 -12.44 3.19 5.74
N ASP A 339 -13.75 3.38 5.66
CA ASP A 339 -14.58 2.98 4.53
C ASP A 339 -15.57 4.08 4.13
N ALA A 340 -15.65 4.36 2.83
CA ALA A 340 -16.54 5.38 2.25
C ALA A 340 -16.58 6.74 2.98
N GLY A 341 -15.45 7.15 3.57
CA GLY A 341 -15.32 8.39 4.32
C GLY A 341 -15.66 8.33 5.80
N GLN A 342 -15.90 7.15 6.37
CA GLN A 342 -16.25 6.96 7.77
C GLN A 342 -15.27 6.00 8.44
N VAL A 343 -15.04 6.20 9.75
CA VAL A 343 -14.33 5.22 10.57
C VAL A 343 -15.32 4.11 10.91
N VAL A 344 -15.07 2.92 10.38
CA VAL A 344 -15.93 1.74 10.65
C VAL A 344 -15.44 0.95 11.84
N GLU A 345 -14.12 0.92 12.07
CA GLU A 345 -13.48 0.22 13.19
C GLU A 345 -12.26 1.02 13.69
N TYR A 346 -12.04 0.99 15.00
CA TYR A 346 -10.94 1.66 15.70
C TYR A 346 -10.57 0.87 16.95
N ASP A 347 -9.29 0.89 17.33
CA ASP A 347 -8.75 0.17 18.50
C ASP A 347 -8.77 -1.36 18.36
N ILE A 348 -8.39 -1.86 17.18
CA ILE A 348 -8.17 -3.30 16.97
C ILE A 348 -6.85 -3.66 17.68
N PRO A 349 -6.86 -4.44 18.78
CA PRO A 349 -5.66 -4.74 19.55
C PRO A 349 -4.72 -5.63 18.73
N HIS A 350 -3.44 -5.28 18.72
CA HIS A 350 -2.41 -6.17 18.20
C HIS A 350 -2.15 -7.29 19.21
N ILE A 351 -2.25 -8.53 18.75
CA ILE A 351 -2.00 -9.69 19.60
C ILE A 351 -0.62 -10.24 19.27
N PHE A 352 0.30 -10.11 20.22
CA PHE A 352 1.64 -10.67 20.13
C PHE A 352 1.69 -12.01 20.88
N GLY A 353 1.97 -13.10 20.15
CA GLY A 353 2.20 -14.44 20.71
C GLY A 353 1.60 -15.53 19.84
N GLY A 354 2.39 -16.57 19.52
CA GLY A 354 1.93 -17.66 18.65
C GLY A 354 1.70 -17.23 17.20
N TYR A 355 1.31 -18.17 16.34
CA TYR A 355 1.05 -17.94 14.92
C TYR A 355 0.14 -16.72 14.71
N ILE A 356 0.63 -15.69 14.00
CA ILE A 356 -0.17 -14.50 13.74
C ILE A 356 -1.20 -14.88 12.69
N ASN A 357 -2.47 -14.85 13.08
CA ASN A 357 -3.62 -15.16 12.23
C ASN A 357 -4.47 -13.91 12.05
N GLN A 358 -4.43 -13.34 10.85
CA GLN A 358 -5.28 -12.22 10.47
C GLN A 358 -6.38 -12.72 9.54
N ILE A 359 -7.64 -12.37 9.81
CA ILE A 359 -8.74 -12.73 8.91
C ILE A 359 -9.32 -11.48 8.28
N TYR A 360 -9.37 -11.50 6.95
CA TYR A 360 -10.02 -10.49 6.13
C TYR A 360 -11.29 -11.08 5.54
N CYS A 361 -12.41 -10.37 5.62
CA CYS A 361 -13.51 -10.64 4.71
C CYS A 361 -13.37 -9.71 3.52
N CYS A 362 -13.17 -10.31 2.36
CA CYS A 362 -13.12 -9.65 1.08
C CYS A 362 -14.47 -9.81 0.41
N SER A 363 -15.10 -8.71 0.01
CA SER A 363 -16.41 -8.76 -0.67
C SER A 363 -16.39 -8.02 -2.00
N LEU A 364 -17.16 -8.53 -2.96
CA LEU A 364 -17.33 -7.85 -4.24
C LEU A 364 -17.99 -6.48 -4.03
N PRO A 365 -17.63 -5.46 -4.83
CA PRO A 365 -18.28 -4.16 -4.78
C PRO A 365 -19.79 -4.27 -4.92
N LYS A 366 -20.54 -3.48 -4.14
CA LYS A 366 -21.99 -3.35 -4.31
C LYS A 366 -22.29 -2.97 -5.76
N GLY A 367 -22.96 -3.86 -6.50
CA GLY A 367 -23.34 -3.66 -7.91
C GLY A 367 -22.54 -4.45 -8.94
N ARG A 368 -21.50 -5.21 -8.54
CA ARG A 368 -20.81 -6.15 -9.44
C ARG A 368 -21.35 -7.57 -9.24
N GLU A 369 -21.83 -8.18 -10.32
CA GLU A 369 -22.21 -9.59 -10.35
C GLU A 369 -20.95 -10.49 -10.42
N PRO A 370 -20.89 -11.62 -9.70
CA PRO A 370 -19.79 -12.57 -9.79
C PRO A 370 -19.70 -13.20 -11.18
N VAL A 371 -18.48 -13.48 -11.66
CA VAL A 371 -18.28 -14.14 -12.97
C VAL A 371 -18.18 -15.65 -12.77
N ALA A 372 -19.04 -16.42 -13.45
CA ALA A 372 -19.12 -17.88 -13.33
C ALA A 372 -19.36 -18.37 -11.88
N ASN A 373 -18.38 -19.03 -11.27
CA ASN A 373 -18.44 -19.56 -9.90
C ASN A 373 -17.62 -18.71 -8.89
N GLU A 374 -17.33 -17.45 -9.21
CA GLU A 374 -16.58 -16.55 -8.33
C GLU A 374 -17.35 -16.30 -7.00
N PRO A 375 -16.72 -16.48 -5.84
CA PRO A 375 -17.36 -16.23 -4.55
C PRO A 375 -17.59 -14.73 -4.33
N ARG A 376 -18.80 -14.37 -3.84
CA ARG A 376 -19.17 -12.97 -3.54
C ARG A 376 -18.48 -12.43 -2.28
N HIS A 377 -18.20 -13.34 -1.34
CA HIS A 377 -17.50 -13.11 -0.09
C HIS A 377 -16.41 -14.17 0.04
N VAL A 378 -15.20 -13.73 0.37
CA VAL A 378 -14.06 -14.61 0.66
C VAL A 378 -13.54 -14.25 2.03
N LEU A 379 -13.47 -15.21 2.93
CA LEU A 379 -12.69 -15.08 4.15
C LEU A 379 -11.25 -15.48 3.82
N LEU A 380 -10.35 -14.50 3.85
CA LEU A 380 -8.93 -14.68 3.67
C LEU A 380 -8.28 -14.70 5.05
N ARG A 381 -7.78 -15.86 5.45
CA ARG A 381 -6.89 -15.97 6.61
C ARG A 381 -5.44 -15.86 6.13
N LEU A 382 -4.72 -14.86 6.64
CA LEU A 382 -3.27 -14.77 6.48
C LEU A 382 -2.64 -15.40 7.71
N TYR A 383 -2.02 -16.55 7.49
CA TYR A 383 -1.22 -17.27 8.47
C TYR A 383 0.24 -16.86 8.30
N GLY A 384 0.78 -16.14 9.28
CA GLY A 384 2.16 -15.69 9.29
C GLY A 384 2.92 -16.30 10.45
N ILE A 385 3.98 -17.04 10.15
CA ILE A 385 5.08 -17.20 11.10
C ILE A 385 5.71 -15.82 11.24
N GLY A 386 5.36 -15.10 12.30
CA GLY A 386 6.10 -13.94 12.75
C GLY A 386 7.47 -14.38 13.25
N THR A 387 8.38 -14.76 12.37
CA THR A 387 9.78 -15.01 12.75
C THR A 387 10.62 -13.78 12.47
N THR A 388 11.27 -13.37 13.54
CA THR A 388 12.46 -12.52 13.64
C THR A 388 13.68 -13.06 12.87
N ILE A 389 13.50 -13.90 11.83
CA ILE A 389 14.60 -14.46 11.04
C ILE A 389 14.90 -13.50 9.87
N PRO A 390 16.09 -12.88 9.81
CA PRO A 390 16.48 -12.05 8.69
C PRO A 390 16.65 -12.93 7.43
N GLY A 391 15.89 -12.65 6.37
CA GLY A 391 16.11 -13.22 5.04
C GLY A 391 15.14 -14.30 4.55
N ASP A 392 14.02 -14.55 5.24
CA ASP A 392 12.99 -15.48 4.75
C ASP A 392 11.86 -14.77 3.97
N ASP A 393 11.60 -15.27 2.76
CA ASP A 393 10.73 -14.77 1.68
C ASP A 393 9.21 -14.74 1.99
N TYR A 394 8.76 -14.92 3.23
CA TYR A 394 7.32 -15.07 3.56
C TYR A 394 6.53 -13.75 3.56
N LYS A 395 7.18 -12.59 3.66
CA LYS A 395 6.48 -11.28 3.64
C LYS A 395 6.03 -10.85 2.24
N VAL A 396 6.50 -11.53 1.19
CA VAL A 396 6.23 -11.18 -0.21
C VAL A 396 4.84 -11.65 -0.68
N THR A 397 4.15 -12.51 0.08
CA THR A 397 2.85 -13.07 -0.32
C THR A 397 1.64 -12.29 0.19
N ASP A 398 1.67 -11.71 1.39
CA ASP A 398 0.58 -10.88 1.93
C ASP A 398 0.33 -9.62 1.09
N SER A 399 1.40 -8.96 0.68
CA SER A 399 1.33 -7.75 -0.13
C SER A 399 0.85 -8.03 -1.55
N LEU A 400 1.23 -9.19 -2.11
CA LEU A 400 0.79 -9.61 -3.44
C LEU A 400 -0.69 -10.01 -3.43
N ILE A 401 -1.15 -10.76 -2.42
CA ILE A 401 -2.57 -11.14 -2.28
C ILE A 401 -3.43 -9.89 -2.07
N THR A 402 -3.01 -8.98 -1.20
CA THR A 402 -3.74 -7.72 -0.98
C THR A 402 -3.79 -6.85 -2.24
N MET A 403 -2.69 -6.78 -2.99
CA MET A 403 -2.63 -6.07 -4.28
C MET A 403 -3.53 -6.72 -5.33
N LEU A 404 -3.49 -8.05 -5.49
CA LEU A 404 -4.33 -8.80 -6.43
C LEU A 404 -5.83 -8.67 -6.09
N LEU A 405 -6.19 -8.71 -4.82
CA LEU A 405 -7.56 -8.50 -4.37
C LEU A 405 -8.02 -7.08 -4.64
N SER A 406 -7.17 -6.09 -4.39
CA SER A 406 -7.42 -4.69 -4.73
C SER A 406 -7.58 -4.48 -6.24
N GLU A 407 -6.72 -5.07 -7.08
CA GLU A 407 -6.84 -5.05 -8.55
C GLU A 407 -8.12 -5.71 -9.04
N ARG A 408 -8.55 -6.79 -8.38
CA ARG A 408 -9.84 -7.46 -8.65
C ARG A 408 -11.03 -6.75 -8.03
N GLY A 409 -10.84 -5.59 -7.40
CA GLY A 409 -11.91 -4.81 -6.79
C GLY A 409 -12.50 -5.39 -5.52
N LEU A 410 -11.89 -6.44 -4.96
CA LEU A 410 -12.22 -7.00 -3.66
C LEU A 410 -11.54 -6.14 -2.58
N GLY A 411 -12.35 -5.55 -1.69
CA GLY A 411 -11.85 -4.74 -0.59
C GLY A 411 -11.71 -5.56 0.68
N PRO A 412 -10.54 -5.60 1.34
CA PRO A 412 -10.39 -6.31 2.61
C PRO A 412 -11.06 -5.51 3.74
N LYS A 413 -11.96 -6.16 4.47
CA LYS A 413 -12.39 -5.75 5.81
C LYS A 413 -11.66 -6.64 6.82
N LEU A 414 -10.85 -6.05 7.71
CA LEU A 414 -10.23 -6.80 8.80
C LEU A 414 -11.35 -7.23 9.77
N TYR A 415 -11.45 -8.52 10.07
CA TYR A 415 -12.41 -9.04 11.05
C TYR A 415 -11.77 -9.19 12.45
N GLY A 416 -10.43 -9.19 12.54
CA GLY A 416 -9.70 -9.21 13.80
C GLY A 416 -8.31 -9.85 13.67
N VAL A 417 -7.57 -9.76 14.78
CA VAL A 417 -6.35 -10.52 15.08
C VAL A 417 -6.70 -11.48 16.20
N PHE A 418 -6.40 -12.78 16.09
CA PHE A 418 -6.89 -13.79 17.03
C PHE A 418 -5.78 -14.31 17.95
N PRO A 419 -5.97 -14.29 19.29
CA PRO A 419 -4.99 -14.79 20.25
C PRO A 419 -4.90 -16.30 20.30
N GLY A 420 -6.01 -17.01 20.05
CA GLY A 420 -6.05 -18.47 19.96
C GLY A 420 -5.79 -19.02 18.55
N GLY A 421 -5.80 -18.14 17.55
CA GLY A 421 -5.53 -18.51 16.15
C GLY A 421 -6.60 -19.41 15.51
N ARG A 422 -7.81 -19.52 16.07
CA ARG A 422 -8.87 -20.45 15.65
C ARG A 422 -10.12 -19.69 15.19
N LEU A 423 -10.73 -20.12 14.08
CA LEU A 423 -11.92 -19.51 13.45
C LEU A 423 -13.21 -19.72 14.26
N GLU A 424 -13.21 -20.78 15.08
CA GLU A 424 -14.31 -21.23 15.94
C GLU A 424 -14.68 -20.23 17.04
N GLU A 425 -13.82 -19.24 17.33
CA GLU A 425 -14.09 -18.18 18.29
C GLU A 425 -15.17 -17.19 17.80
N PHE A 426 -15.40 -17.10 16.48
CA PHE A 426 -16.29 -16.10 15.87
C PHE A 426 -17.34 -16.68 14.93
N ILE A 427 -17.07 -17.81 14.30
CA ILE A 427 -18.10 -18.57 13.59
C ILE A 427 -18.57 -19.65 14.57
N PRO A 428 -19.84 -19.62 15.03
CA PRO A 428 -20.43 -20.71 15.81
C PRO A 428 -20.29 -22.01 15.03
N SER A 429 -19.28 -22.77 15.39
CA SER A 429 -18.82 -23.94 14.67
C SER A 429 -17.95 -24.78 15.58
N ARG A 430 -17.74 -26.04 15.19
CA ARG A 430 -16.78 -26.93 15.83
C ARG A 430 -15.88 -27.56 14.79
N ALA A 431 -14.64 -27.82 15.14
CA ALA A 431 -13.77 -28.65 14.31
C ALA A 431 -14.35 -30.06 14.11
N LEU A 432 -14.12 -30.61 12.93
CA LEU A 432 -14.33 -32.01 12.59
C LEU A 432 -13.32 -32.84 13.37
N VAL A 433 -13.77 -33.93 13.99
CA VAL A 433 -12.84 -34.87 14.64
C VAL A 433 -12.48 -36.01 13.69
N PRO A 434 -11.30 -36.64 13.79
CA PRO A 434 -10.88 -37.70 12.87
C PRO A 434 -11.88 -38.84 12.68
N GLN A 435 -12.61 -39.23 13.74
CA GLN A 435 -13.63 -40.28 13.65
C GLN A 435 -14.79 -39.92 12.71
N GLU A 436 -15.02 -38.63 12.45
CA GLU A 436 -16.05 -38.14 11.54
C GLU A 436 -15.60 -38.16 10.07
N LEU A 437 -14.31 -38.35 9.78
CA LEU A 437 -13.83 -38.58 8.40
C LEU A 437 -14.36 -39.90 7.81
N GLU A 438 -14.77 -40.87 8.64
CA GLU A 438 -15.46 -42.09 8.19
C GLU A 438 -16.85 -41.79 7.59
N ASN A 439 -17.41 -40.59 7.84
CA ASN A 439 -18.67 -40.16 7.27
C ASN A 439 -18.51 -39.76 5.79
N ARG A 440 -19.16 -40.53 4.92
CA ARG A 440 -19.14 -40.31 3.46
C ARG A 440 -19.68 -38.94 3.05
N ASP A 441 -20.67 -38.40 3.75
CA ASP A 441 -21.25 -37.10 3.39
C ASP A 441 -20.25 -35.96 3.61
N TYR A 442 -19.54 -35.97 4.73
CA TYR A 442 -18.47 -35.02 4.99
C TYR A 442 -17.32 -35.16 4.00
N MET A 443 -16.89 -36.40 3.70
CA MET A 443 -15.84 -36.65 2.70
C MET A 443 -16.23 -36.21 1.30
N ASN A 444 -17.51 -36.31 0.92
CA ASN A 444 -18.00 -35.81 -0.36
C ASN A 444 -17.94 -34.29 -0.47
N VAL A 445 -18.29 -33.57 0.61
CA VAL A 445 -18.20 -32.11 0.67
C VAL A 445 -16.73 -31.66 0.66
N ILE A 446 -15.88 -32.31 1.46
CA ILE A 446 -14.44 -32.06 1.50
C ILE A 446 -13.82 -32.26 0.10
N ALA A 447 -14.11 -33.39 -0.56
CA ALA A 447 -13.64 -33.69 -1.92
C ALA A 447 -14.03 -32.60 -2.93
N LYS A 448 -15.28 -32.13 -2.87
CA LYS A 448 -15.79 -31.06 -3.72
C LYS A 448 -15.04 -29.75 -3.47
N ASN A 449 -14.91 -29.34 -2.21
CA ASN A 449 -14.29 -28.06 -1.86
C ASN A 449 -12.80 -28.05 -2.24
N ILE A 450 -12.07 -29.12 -1.94
CA ILE A 450 -10.65 -29.24 -2.31
C ILE A 450 -10.48 -29.20 -3.84
N ALA A 451 -11.35 -29.89 -4.61
CA ALA A 451 -11.29 -29.86 -6.07
C ALA A 451 -11.45 -28.45 -6.64
N GLN A 452 -12.38 -27.66 -6.08
CA GLN A 452 -12.59 -26.26 -6.49
C GLN A 452 -11.38 -25.40 -6.16
N ILE A 453 -10.78 -25.61 -4.99
CA ILE A 453 -9.62 -24.84 -4.53
C ILE A 453 -8.37 -25.17 -5.37
N HIS A 454 -8.11 -26.45 -5.63
CA HIS A 454 -7.01 -26.91 -6.47
C HIS A 454 -7.10 -26.40 -7.92
N ALA A 455 -8.32 -26.09 -8.40
CA ALA A 455 -8.57 -25.54 -9.73
C ALA A 455 -8.38 -24.01 -9.83
N LEU A 456 -8.12 -23.31 -8.71
CA LEU A 456 -7.92 -21.87 -8.73
C LEU A 456 -6.60 -21.52 -9.45
N ASP A 457 -6.72 -20.76 -10.54
CA ASP A 457 -5.57 -20.18 -11.23
C ASP A 457 -5.13 -18.90 -10.51
N VAL A 458 -4.13 -19.05 -9.64
CA VAL A 458 -3.55 -17.96 -8.87
C VAL A 458 -2.18 -17.62 -9.47
N PRO A 459 -1.91 -16.36 -9.89
CA PRO A 459 -0.68 -15.96 -10.58
C PRO A 459 0.50 -15.81 -9.60
N ILE A 460 0.81 -16.87 -8.87
CA ILE A 460 1.90 -16.93 -7.89
C ILE A 460 2.94 -17.93 -8.40
N ASN A 461 4.21 -17.58 -8.21
CA ASN A 461 5.33 -18.43 -8.62
C ASN A 461 5.37 -19.72 -7.77
N LYS A 462 5.02 -20.86 -8.38
CA LYS A 462 4.99 -22.18 -7.74
C LYS A 462 6.43 -22.67 -7.51
N ARG A 463 6.84 -22.91 -6.25
CA ARG A 463 8.20 -23.35 -5.89
C ARG A 463 8.23 -24.76 -5.26
N PRO A 464 8.13 -25.85 -6.03
CA PRO A 464 8.07 -27.23 -5.51
C PRO A 464 9.26 -27.65 -4.64
N ASP A 465 10.46 -27.10 -4.86
CA ASP A 465 11.64 -27.38 -4.04
C ASP A 465 11.53 -26.87 -2.59
N TYR A 466 10.57 -25.98 -2.33
CA TYR A 466 10.42 -25.36 -1.03
C TYR A 466 9.95 -26.36 0.06
N PHE A 467 9.17 -27.36 -0.34
CA PHE A 467 8.78 -28.50 0.50
C PHE A 467 10.01 -29.19 1.12
N PHE A 468 11.01 -29.51 0.29
CA PHE A 468 12.25 -30.17 0.73
C PHE A 468 13.19 -29.22 1.46
N THR A 469 13.38 -28.01 0.95
CA THR A 469 14.29 -27.04 1.57
C THR A 469 13.82 -26.55 2.94
N SER A 470 12.51 -26.53 3.20
CA SER A 470 11.94 -26.23 4.54
C SER A 470 12.32 -27.30 5.56
N MET A 471 12.14 -28.59 5.21
CA MET A 471 12.58 -29.70 6.06
C MET A 471 14.10 -29.68 6.28
N GLU A 472 14.91 -29.37 5.25
CA GLU A 472 16.37 -29.23 5.39
C GLU A 472 16.75 -28.11 6.38
N LYS A 473 16.08 -26.95 6.30
CA LYS A 473 16.29 -25.82 7.23
C LYS A 473 15.93 -26.21 8.67
N TRP A 474 14.79 -26.86 8.89
CA TRP A 474 14.37 -27.32 10.22
C TRP A 474 15.36 -28.36 10.78
N LEU A 475 15.84 -29.28 9.96
CA LEU A 475 16.88 -30.24 10.38
C LEU A 475 18.21 -29.58 10.74
N GLN A 476 18.60 -28.48 10.06
CA GLN A 476 19.78 -27.70 10.44
C GLN A 476 19.58 -26.98 11.79
N SER A 477 18.38 -26.44 12.04
CA SER A 477 18.00 -25.85 13.32
C SER A 477 18.10 -26.87 14.47
N ILE A 478 17.56 -28.09 14.26
CA ILE A 478 17.62 -29.19 15.23
C ILE A 478 19.07 -29.61 15.56
N ALA A 479 20.01 -29.50 14.61
CA ALA A 479 21.42 -29.85 14.84
C ALA A 479 22.21 -28.83 15.68
N THR A 480 21.64 -27.66 15.97
CA THR A 480 22.31 -26.60 16.75
C THR A 480 22.04 -26.79 18.26
N PRO A 481 23.04 -26.70 19.15
CA PRO A 481 22.83 -26.83 20.61
C PRO A 481 21.90 -25.75 21.14
N VAL A 482 20.95 -26.15 22.00
CA VAL A 482 19.99 -25.24 22.62
C VAL A 482 20.66 -24.53 23.82
N GLY A 483 20.50 -23.20 23.93
CA GLY A 483 20.99 -22.42 25.08
C GLY A 483 20.21 -22.68 26.36
N ALA A 484 20.81 -22.37 27.53
CA ALA A 484 20.32 -22.73 28.87
C ALA A 484 18.95 -22.13 29.29
N ASP A 485 18.31 -21.30 28.45
CA ASP A 485 17.02 -20.65 28.74
C ASP A 485 15.83 -21.23 27.92
N SER A 486 15.98 -22.41 27.32
CA SER A 486 14.93 -23.00 26.47
C SER A 486 13.79 -23.65 27.27
N PRO A 487 12.52 -23.52 26.83
CA PRO A 487 11.37 -24.23 27.41
C PRO A 487 11.47 -25.76 27.42
N ALA A 488 12.42 -26.35 26.68
CA ALA A 488 12.58 -27.80 26.52
C ALA A 488 12.82 -28.56 27.85
N GLU A 489 13.41 -27.93 28.87
CA GLU A 489 13.64 -28.59 30.18
C GLU A 489 12.36 -28.83 31.00
N GLN A 490 11.19 -28.30 30.58
CA GLN A 490 9.91 -28.44 31.28
C GLN A 490 9.04 -29.61 30.78
N TYR A 491 9.50 -30.40 29.80
CA TYR A 491 8.72 -31.50 29.24
C TYR A 491 8.79 -32.79 30.09
N PRO A 492 7.67 -33.54 30.21
CA PRO A 492 7.55 -34.65 31.17
C PRO A 492 8.39 -35.91 30.84
N ASN A 493 9.07 -35.99 29.69
CA ASN A 493 9.92 -37.14 29.35
C ASN A 493 11.17 -36.77 28.51
N PRO A 494 12.34 -36.57 29.14
CA PRO A 494 13.60 -36.23 28.46
C PRO A 494 14.23 -37.38 27.66
N GLU A 495 13.81 -38.64 27.89
CA GLU A 495 14.39 -39.81 27.20
C GLU A 495 13.85 -39.96 25.77
N SER A 496 12.56 -39.69 25.56
CA SER A 496 11.91 -39.69 24.23
C SER A 496 12.47 -38.62 23.30
N GLU A 497 12.83 -37.44 23.82
CA GLU A 497 13.44 -36.38 23.00
C GLU A 497 14.82 -36.80 22.44
N ARG A 498 15.63 -37.53 23.23
CA ARG A 498 16.95 -38.00 22.78
C ARG A 498 16.87 -39.06 21.70
N GLU A 499 15.87 -39.94 21.77
CA GLU A 499 15.63 -40.97 20.76
C GLU A 499 15.14 -40.37 19.44
N VAL A 500 14.18 -39.44 19.55
CA VAL A 500 13.60 -38.70 18.41
C VAL A 500 14.63 -37.81 17.72
N VAL A 501 15.51 -37.13 18.44
CA VAL A 501 16.60 -36.30 17.87
C VAL A 501 17.75 -37.15 17.31
N GLY A 502 17.91 -38.39 17.78
CA GLY A 502 18.94 -39.33 17.33
C GLY A 502 18.66 -40.02 15.99
N TYR A 503 17.45 -39.89 15.45
CA TYR A 503 17.04 -40.50 14.17
C TYR A 503 17.66 -39.79 12.95
N ASP A 504 18.07 -40.55 11.93
CA ASP A 504 18.70 -40.00 10.71
C ASP A 504 17.66 -39.50 9.69
N TYR A 505 16.98 -38.40 10.03
CA TYR A 505 16.02 -37.75 9.13
C TYR A 505 16.63 -37.28 7.81
N ARG A 506 17.94 -37.02 7.76
CA ARG A 506 18.61 -36.59 6.53
C ARG A 506 18.57 -37.68 5.49
N ARG A 507 18.77 -38.94 5.90
CA ARG A 507 18.68 -40.09 5.01
C ARG A 507 17.26 -40.29 4.46
N GLU A 508 16.24 -40.18 5.31
CA GLU A 508 14.83 -40.29 4.89
C GLU A 508 14.42 -39.16 3.94
N LEU A 509 14.83 -37.93 4.25
CA LEU A 509 14.57 -36.77 3.40
C LEU A 509 15.23 -36.91 2.01
N GLN A 510 16.46 -37.43 1.94
CA GLN A 510 17.13 -37.73 0.66
C GLN A 510 16.44 -38.86 -0.11
N TRP A 511 15.83 -39.82 0.58
CA TRP A 511 15.03 -40.86 -0.07
C TRP A 511 13.73 -40.27 -0.65
N LEU A 512 12.96 -39.49 0.13
CA LEU A 512 11.74 -38.82 -0.35
C LEU A 512 12.01 -37.90 -1.54
N ARG A 513 13.13 -37.16 -1.52
CA ARG A 513 13.53 -36.26 -2.61
C ARG A 513 13.77 -36.98 -3.94
N ARG A 514 14.04 -38.30 -3.91
CA ARG A 514 14.15 -39.14 -5.10
C ARG A 514 12.81 -39.72 -5.53
N VAL A 515 11.96 -40.12 -4.59
CA VAL A 515 10.76 -40.93 -4.87
C VAL A 515 9.51 -40.09 -5.15
N LEU A 516 9.25 -39.02 -4.39
CA LEU A 516 8.02 -38.22 -4.54
C LEU A 516 7.88 -37.54 -5.92
N PRO A 517 8.96 -37.02 -6.55
CA PRO A 517 8.84 -36.45 -7.90
C PRO A 517 8.43 -37.45 -8.98
N GLU A 518 8.75 -38.75 -8.81
CA GLU A 518 8.38 -39.80 -9.78
C GLU A 518 6.86 -40.00 -9.89
N CYS A 519 6.09 -39.58 -8.88
CA CYS A 519 4.64 -39.68 -8.87
C CYS A 519 3.95 -38.66 -9.79
N GLY A 520 4.66 -37.62 -10.22
CA GLY A 520 4.12 -36.59 -11.12
C GLY A 520 2.95 -35.78 -10.53
N SER A 521 2.89 -35.62 -9.21
CA SER A 521 1.89 -34.76 -8.57
C SER A 521 2.09 -33.31 -8.99
N PRO A 522 1.06 -32.59 -9.46
CA PRO A 522 1.17 -31.18 -9.79
C PRO A 522 1.25 -30.31 -8.53
N VAL A 523 1.94 -29.17 -8.63
CA VAL A 523 1.84 -28.11 -7.62
C VAL A 523 0.56 -27.33 -7.88
N VAL A 524 -0.36 -27.38 -6.91
CA VAL A 524 -1.67 -26.72 -6.96
C VAL A 524 -1.74 -25.63 -5.89
N PHE A 525 -2.82 -24.85 -5.92
CA PHE A 525 -3.14 -23.99 -4.77
C PHE A 525 -3.62 -24.90 -3.64
N ALA A 526 -2.78 -25.07 -2.62
CA ALA A 526 -2.87 -26.18 -1.66
C ALA A 526 -2.92 -25.68 -0.21
N HIS A 527 -3.55 -26.48 0.64
CA HIS A 527 -3.73 -26.25 2.06
C HIS A 527 -2.53 -26.82 2.81
N ASN A 528 -1.68 -25.99 3.40
CA ASN A 528 -0.43 -26.48 3.99
C ASN A 528 -0.62 -27.49 5.13
N ASP A 529 -1.80 -27.49 5.77
CA ASP A 529 -2.18 -28.38 6.88
C ASP A 529 -3.63 -28.86 6.79
N LEU A 530 -3.98 -29.67 5.78
CA LEU A 530 -5.37 -30.14 5.61
C LEU A 530 -5.70 -31.28 6.60
N SER A 531 -5.92 -30.93 7.87
CA SER A 531 -6.36 -31.83 8.93
C SER A 531 -7.85 -31.62 9.27
N PRO A 532 -8.55 -32.62 9.86
CA PRO A 532 -9.92 -32.47 10.37
C PRO A 532 -10.10 -31.27 11.30
N GLY A 533 -9.06 -30.94 12.08
CA GLY A 533 -9.03 -29.77 12.95
C GLY A 533 -9.22 -28.44 12.22
N ASN A 534 -8.94 -28.40 10.92
CA ASN A 534 -9.11 -27.23 10.05
C ASN A 534 -10.35 -27.35 9.15
N VAL A 535 -11.22 -28.34 9.39
CA VAL A 535 -12.55 -28.46 8.77
C VAL A 535 -13.60 -28.18 9.85
N LEU A 536 -14.33 -27.09 9.72
CA LEU A 536 -15.31 -26.61 10.69
C LEU A 536 -16.73 -26.95 10.27
N ILE A 537 -17.48 -27.58 11.16
CA ILE A 537 -18.92 -27.81 11.01
C ILE A 537 -19.65 -26.59 11.57
N CYS A 538 -20.44 -25.92 10.74
CA CYS A 538 -21.16 -24.70 11.11
C CYS A 538 -22.47 -25.00 11.85
N ASP A 539 -22.75 -24.23 12.90
CA ASP A 539 -24.01 -24.33 13.63
C ASP A 539 -25.19 -23.71 12.85
N ASP A 540 -24.91 -22.73 11.96
CA ASP A 540 -25.90 -22.10 11.06
C ASP A 540 -25.42 -22.09 9.58
N PRO A 541 -25.65 -23.20 8.84
CA PRO A 541 -25.19 -23.33 7.46
C PRO A 541 -25.77 -22.30 6.48
N LEU A 542 -26.97 -21.78 6.75
CA LEU A 542 -27.65 -20.83 5.88
C LEU A 542 -27.02 -19.43 5.97
N ALA A 543 -26.54 -19.05 7.15
CA ALA A 543 -25.83 -17.80 7.35
C ALA A 543 -24.44 -17.79 6.69
N TYR A 544 -23.78 -18.95 6.63
CA TYR A 544 -22.37 -19.06 6.19
C TYR A 544 -22.15 -19.77 4.84
N GLY A 545 -23.23 -20.16 4.15
CA GLY A 545 -23.18 -20.65 2.77
C GLY A 545 -22.80 -22.12 2.61
N GLY A 546 -22.95 -22.92 3.67
CA GLY A 546 -22.71 -24.37 3.64
C GLY A 546 -22.54 -24.97 5.04
N ASP A 547 -22.67 -26.30 5.14
CA ASP A 547 -22.60 -27.04 6.42
C ASP A 547 -21.15 -27.18 6.94
N LEU A 548 -20.16 -27.04 6.04
CA LEU A 548 -18.74 -27.23 6.32
C LEU A 548 -17.93 -26.05 5.77
N ILE A 549 -17.07 -25.47 6.60
CA ILE A 549 -16.05 -24.47 6.25
C ILE A 549 -14.69 -25.14 6.35
N ILE A 550 -13.83 -24.96 5.34
CA ILE A 550 -12.43 -25.40 5.42
C ILE A 550 -11.58 -24.17 5.69
N ASP A 551 -10.89 -24.17 6.82
CA ASP A 551 -9.99 -23.11 7.30
C ASP A 551 -8.66 -23.13 6.53
N PHE A 552 -8.69 -22.55 5.32
CA PHE A 552 -7.61 -22.69 4.35
C PHE A 552 -6.34 -21.90 4.71
N GLU A 553 -5.20 -22.59 4.81
CA GLU A 553 -3.87 -21.97 4.94
C GLU A 553 -3.09 -21.96 3.62
N PHE A 554 -2.56 -20.79 3.26
CA PHE A 554 -1.83 -20.58 2.01
C PHE A 554 -0.43 -21.23 2.00
N ALA A 555 -0.12 -22.03 0.97
CA ALA A 555 1.26 -22.39 0.61
C ALA A 555 1.52 -22.33 -0.91
N ALA A 556 2.60 -21.65 -1.31
CA ALA A 556 3.02 -21.52 -2.72
C ALA A 556 3.86 -22.71 -3.25
N TYR A 557 3.91 -23.81 -2.48
CA TYR A 557 4.93 -24.84 -2.67
C TYR A 557 4.45 -26.29 -2.51
N ASN A 558 3.17 -26.52 -2.22
CA ASN A 558 2.69 -27.88 -1.92
C ASN A 558 2.16 -28.62 -3.14
N TYR A 559 2.49 -29.90 -3.16
CA TYR A 559 1.98 -30.86 -4.13
C TYR A 559 0.54 -31.21 -3.79
N ARG A 560 -0.30 -31.40 -4.80
CA ARG A 560 -1.68 -31.86 -4.60
C ARG A 560 -1.75 -33.16 -3.77
N GLY A 561 -0.80 -34.07 -4.00
CA GLY A 561 -0.73 -35.32 -3.26
C GLY A 561 -0.51 -35.12 -1.76
N PHE A 562 0.16 -34.03 -1.37
CA PHE A 562 0.44 -33.71 0.03
C PHE A 562 -0.84 -33.44 0.82
N ASP A 563 -1.78 -32.69 0.25
CA ASP A 563 -3.08 -32.40 0.88
C ASP A 563 -3.89 -33.70 1.06
N PHE A 564 -3.91 -34.57 0.05
CA PHE A 564 -4.57 -35.87 0.14
C PHE A 564 -3.92 -36.78 1.19
N GLY A 565 -2.58 -36.85 1.18
CA GLY A 565 -1.81 -37.65 2.12
C GLY A 565 -2.05 -37.22 3.55
N THR A 566 -2.01 -35.91 3.81
CA THR A 566 -2.30 -35.33 5.14
C THR A 566 -3.72 -35.67 5.59
N LEU A 567 -4.73 -35.44 4.74
CA LEU A 567 -6.12 -35.75 5.06
C LEU A 567 -6.36 -37.23 5.39
N PHE A 568 -5.74 -38.15 4.65
CA PHE A 568 -5.97 -39.58 4.85
C PHE A 568 -5.25 -40.14 6.07
N ILE A 569 -4.03 -39.66 6.34
CA ILE A 569 -3.26 -39.99 7.53
C ILE A 569 -4.04 -39.65 8.80
N GLU A 570 -4.77 -38.55 8.79
CA GLU A 570 -5.53 -38.08 9.95
C GLU A 570 -6.56 -39.09 10.47
N ASN A 571 -7.07 -40.01 9.62
CA ASN A 571 -7.96 -41.09 10.07
C ASN A 571 -7.32 -42.04 11.09
N GLN A 572 -5.99 -42.11 11.12
CA GLN A 572 -5.27 -42.98 12.06
C GLN A 572 -5.16 -42.37 13.46
N TYR A 573 -5.46 -41.08 13.63
CA TYR A 573 -5.31 -40.38 14.90
C TYR A 573 -6.62 -40.28 15.67
N ASP A 574 -6.53 -40.42 16.98
CA ASP A 574 -7.61 -40.15 17.93
C ASP A 574 -7.13 -39.14 18.97
N TYR A 575 -7.57 -37.89 18.82
CA TYR A 575 -7.27 -36.77 19.71
C TYR A 575 -8.21 -36.68 20.94
N THR A 576 -9.16 -37.61 21.10
CA THR A 576 -10.17 -37.53 22.18
C THR A 576 -9.69 -38.09 23.52
N VAL A 577 -8.46 -38.58 23.58
CA VAL A 577 -7.88 -39.24 24.75
C VAL A 577 -7.45 -38.21 25.79
N ALA A 578 -7.98 -38.31 27.01
CA ALA A 578 -7.69 -37.39 28.10
C ALA A 578 -6.33 -37.65 28.79
N ASP A 579 -5.75 -38.83 28.58
CA ASP A 579 -4.46 -39.22 29.16
C ASP A 579 -3.30 -38.85 28.23
N TYR A 580 -2.21 -38.31 28.79
CA TYR A 580 -0.97 -38.05 28.06
C TYR A 580 -0.48 -39.31 27.31
N PRO A 581 -0.07 -39.24 26.01
CA PRO A 581 0.26 -38.04 25.21
C PRO A 581 -0.94 -37.34 24.54
N TYR A 582 -2.18 -37.61 24.98
CA TYR A 582 -3.43 -37.01 24.48
C TYR A 582 -3.80 -37.40 23.05
N VAL A 583 -3.11 -38.39 22.48
CA VAL A 583 -3.33 -38.97 21.16
C VAL A 583 -3.19 -40.48 21.24
N ARG A 584 -4.08 -41.21 20.55
CA ARG A 584 -3.92 -42.64 20.26
C ARG A 584 -3.87 -42.85 18.75
N ILE A 585 -2.98 -43.74 18.30
CA ILE A 585 -2.82 -44.08 16.88
C ILE A 585 -3.42 -45.45 16.62
N ASN A 586 -4.16 -45.58 15.52
CA ASN A 586 -4.62 -46.85 14.98
C ASN A 586 -4.27 -46.92 13.49
N ILE A 587 -3.19 -47.64 13.17
CA ILE A 587 -2.66 -47.76 11.81
C ILE A 587 -3.69 -48.41 10.87
N ASP A 588 -4.52 -49.33 11.40
CA ASP A 588 -5.53 -50.05 10.64
C ASP A 588 -6.69 -49.16 10.16
N LYS A 589 -6.77 -47.90 10.64
CA LYS A 589 -7.75 -46.90 10.19
C LYS A 589 -7.32 -46.10 8.97
N TYR A 590 -6.16 -46.37 8.37
CA TYR A 590 -5.83 -45.75 7.09
C TYR A 590 -6.89 -46.13 6.04
N PRO A 591 -7.42 -45.18 5.25
CA PRO A 591 -8.48 -45.47 4.30
C PRO A 591 -8.13 -46.61 3.34
N THR A 592 -9.09 -47.48 3.11
CA THR A 592 -8.99 -48.54 2.10
C THR A 592 -9.04 -47.95 0.69
N ASP A 593 -8.54 -48.70 -0.30
CA ASP A 593 -8.62 -48.27 -1.71
C ASP A 593 -10.06 -48.03 -2.20
N GLU A 594 -11.05 -48.71 -1.61
CA GLU A 594 -12.46 -48.48 -1.91
C GLU A 594 -12.94 -47.12 -1.39
N GLU A 595 -12.56 -46.75 -0.17
CA GLU A 595 -12.90 -45.46 0.44
C GLU A 595 -12.19 -44.30 -0.27
N LYS A 596 -10.89 -44.44 -0.57
CA LYS A 596 -10.15 -43.45 -1.37
C LYS A 596 -10.78 -43.28 -2.75
N ARG A 597 -11.20 -44.38 -3.39
CA ARG A 597 -11.86 -44.33 -4.69
C ARG A 597 -13.19 -43.58 -4.63
N HIS A 598 -13.97 -43.78 -3.56
CA HIS A 598 -15.19 -43.01 -3.36
C HIS A 598 -14.91 -41.49 -3.28
N PHE A 599 -13.93 -41.10 -2.47
CA PHE A 599 -13.48 -39.71 -2.36
C PHE A 599 -13.02 -39.14 -3.71
N PHE A 600 -12.15 -39.86 -4.42
CA PHE A 600 -11.62 -39.37 -5.70
C PHE A 600 -12.68 -39.33 -6.81
N CYS A 601 -13.67 -40.21 -6.79
CA CYS A 601 -14.81 -40.12 -7.70
C CYS A 601 -15.56 -38.78 -7.52
N HIS A 602 -15.75 -38.33 -6.29
CA HIS A 602 -16.37 -37.03 -5.99
C HIS A 602 -15.44 -35.84 -6.31
N TYR A 603 -14.14 -35.97 -6.03
CA TYR A 603 -13.13 -34.96 -6.36
C TYR A 603 -13.03 -34.72 -7.88
N ILE A 604 -12.97 -35.78 -8.68
CA ILE A 604 -12.85 -35.70 -10.15
C ILE A 604 -14.09 -35.02 -10.75
N LYS A 605 -15.30 -35.31 -10.25
CA LYS A 605 -16.55 -34.68 -10.73
C LYS A 605 -16.52 -33.14 -10.65
N HIS A 606 -15.74 -32.58 -9.74
CA HIS A 606 -15.64 -31.15 -9.49
C HIS A 606 -14.30 -30.55 -9.94
N SER A 607 -13.43 -31.34 -10.57
CA SER A 607 -12.13 -30.90 -11.09
C SER A 607 -12.23 -30.69 -12.61
N PRO A 608 -12.05 -29.47 -13.14
CA PRO A 608 -12.19 -29.19 -14.57
C PRO A 608 -11.12 -29.87 -15.43
N ASP A 609 -9.94 -30.14 -14.86
CA ASP A 609 -8.76 -30.63 -15.58
C ASP A 609 -8.60 -32.17 -15.59
N LEU A 610 -9.51 -32.90 -14.94
CA LEU A 610 -9.40 -34.36 -14.79
C LEU A 610 -10.56 -35.07 -15.48
N SER A 611 -10.23 -36.06 -16.30
CA SER A 611 -11.23 -36.95 -16.91
C SER A 611 -11.62 -38.08 -15.93
N ALA A 612 -12.93 -38.31 -15.83
CA ALA A 612 -13.47 -39.43 -15.07
C ALA A 612 -13.01 -40.77 -15.68
N GLY A 613 -12.51 -41.66 -14.83
CA GLY A 613 -12.04 -42.98 -15.27
C GLY A 613 -11.24 -43.68 -14.19
N LYS A 614 -11.29 -45.02 -14.19
CA LYS A 614 -10.62 -45.88 -13.21
C LYS A 614 -9.11 -45.64 -13.15
N GLU A 615 -8.49 -45.38 -14.31
CA GLU A 615 -7.06 -45.09 -14.41
C GLU A 615 -6.67 -43.77 -13.71
N THR A 616 -7.52 -42.74 -13.83
CA THR A 616 -7.33 -41.45 -13.13
C THR A 616 -7.47 -41.63 -11.62
N GLU A 617 -8.47 -42.37 -11.16
CA GLU A 617 -8.67 -42.71 -9.75
C GLU A 617 -7.47 -43.48 -9.18
N ASP A 618 -7.01 -44.53 -9.88
CA ASP A 618 -5.86 -45.34 -9.46
C ASP A 618 -4.58 -44.50 -9.37
N ARG A 619 -4.42 -43.52 -10.27
CA ARG A 619 -3.30 -42.57 -10.23
C ARG A 619 -3.38 -41.64 -9.01
N LEU A 620 -4.56 -41.10 -8.70
CA LEU A 620 -4.75 -40.23 -7.52
C LEU A 620 -4.58 -40.97 -6.21
N ILE A 621 -5.00 -42.25 -6.14
CA ILE A 621 -4.75 -43.12 -4.99
C ILE A 621 -3.24 -43.29 -4.77
N ARG A 622 -2.50 -43.65 -5.82
CA ARG A 622 -1.03 -43.74 -5.74
C ARG A 622 -0.40 -42.42 -5.33
N GLU A 623 -0.87 -41.31 -5.88
CA GLU A 623 -0.39 -39.98 -5.51
C GLU A 623 -0.57 -39.70 -4.01
N ALA A 624 -1.76 -39.94 -3.47
CA ALA A 624 -2.03 -39.75 -2.04
C ALA A 624 -1.21 -40.68 -1.16
N ASP A 625 -1.08 -41.96 -1.52
CA ASP A 625 -0.33 -42.94 -0.72
C ASP A 625 1.16 -42.61 -0.66
N TYR A 626 1.78 -42.18 -1.77
CA TYR A 626 3.18 -41.79 -1.77
C TYR A 626 3.42 -40.52 -0.95
N TYR A 627 2.55 -39.52 -1.13
CA TYR A 627 2.67 -38.26 -0.40
C TYR A 627 2.23 -38.36 1.06
N SER A 628 1.50 -39.39 1.46
CA SER A 628 1.22 -39.68 2.88
C SER A 628 2.53 -39.86 3.65
N VAL A 629 3.47 -40.65 3.13
CA VAL A 629 4.81 -40.83 3.74
C VAL A 629 5.55 -39.49 3.83
N GLY A 630 5.41 -38.64 2.81
CA GLY A 630 5.96 -37.29 2.81
C GLY A 630 5.34 -36.36 3.85
N ALA A 631 4.01 -36.38 4.00
CA ALA A 631 3.25 -35.63 4.99
C ALA A 631 3.63 -36.04 6.41
N HIS A 632 3.68 -37.35 6.67
CA HIS A 632 4.20 -37.90 7.91
C HIS A 632 5.58 -37.33 8.23
N LEU A 633 6.59 -37.52 7.38
CA LEU A 633 7.95 -37.05 7.69
C LEU A 633 8.02 -35.53 7.89
N PHE A 634 7.28 -34.77 7.08
CA PHE A 634 7.24 -33.31 7.17
C PHE A 634 6.74 -32.84 8.53
N TRP A 635 5.61 -33.38 9.00
CA TRP A 635 5.03 -33.04 10.29
C TRP A 635 5.86 -33.56 11.47
N ALA A 636 6.57 -34.68 11.32
CA ALA A 636 7.58 -35.15 12.30
C ALA A 636 8.66 -34.08 12.50
N ILE A 637 9.36 -33.73 11.41
CA ILE A 637 10.50 -32.81 11.46
C ILE A 637 10.06 -31.44 11.97
N TRP A 638 8.91 -30.96 11.52
CA TRP A 638 8.34 -29.71 12.00
C TRP A 638 8.09 -29.75 13.51
N SER A 639 7.45 -30.82 14.00
CA SER A 639 7.11 -30.95 15.42
C SER A 639 8.35 -30.99 16.29
N VAL A 640 9.38 -31.76 15.89
CA VAL A 640 10.68 -31.81 16.59
C VAL A 640 11.36 -30.44 16.63
N ASN A 641 11.30 -29.69 15.53
CA ASN A 641 11.85 -28.33 15.49
C ASN A 641 11.11 -27.37 16.45
N ARG A 642 9.78 -27.54 16.62
CA ARG A 642 8.96 -26.62 17.43
C ARG A 642 8.99 -26.87 18.94
N ILE A 643 9.35 -28.07 19.41
CA ILE A 643 9.55 -28.37 20.85
C ILE A 643 10.45 -27.31 21.52
N ARG A 644 11.47 -26.86 20.78
CA ARG A 644 12.52 -25.97 21.28
C ARG A 644 12.08 -24.52 21.44
N GLU A 645 11.00 -24.13 20.78
CA GLU A 645 10.51 -22.74 20.67
C GLU A 645 9.12 -22.55 21.32
N SER A 646 8.33 -23.63 21.44
CA SER A 646 6.95 -23.59 21.93
C SER A 646 6.86 -23.96 23.41
N ARG A 647 6.09 -23.16 24.16
CA ARG A 647 5.61 -23.49 25.52
C ARG A 647 4.31 -24.31 25.51
N LEU A 648 3.69 -24.48 24.34
CA LEU A 648 2.52 -25.35 24.15
C LEU A 648 3.00 -26.78 23.97
N ASN A 649 2.38 -27.72 24.70
CA ASN A 649 2.68 -29.15 24.61
C ASN A 649 2.30 -29.66 23.21
N MET A 650 3.28 -29.77 22.32
CA MET A 650 3.09 -30.23 20.94
C MET A 650 2.95 -31.76 20.94
N GLN A 651 1.72 -32.24 20.72
CA GLN A 651 1.34 -33.65 20.85
C GLN A 651 2.10 -34.60 19.89
N PHE A 652 2.56 -34.09 18.73
CA PHE A 652 3.27 -34.85 17.69
C PHE A 652 4.72 -35.23 18.04
N CYS A 653 5.28 -34.70 19.12
CA CYS A 653 6.71 -34.87 19.43
C CYS A 653 7.07 -36.27 19.95
N ASN A 654 6.08 -36.98 20.49
CA ASN A 654 6.23 -38.37 20.95
C ASN A 654 5.97 -39.40 19.82
N TRP A 655 5.70 -38.94 18.60
CA TRP A 655 5.35 -39.79 17.47
C TRP A 655 6.57 -40.44 16.81
N VAL A 656 7.74 -39.79 16.83
CA VAL A 656 8.90 -40.29 16.06
C VAL A 656 9.68 -41.44 16.73
N SER A 657 9.34 -41.79 17.97
CA SER A 657 9.93 -42.93 18.68
C SER A 657 9.19 -44.26 18.46
N GLY A 658 8.03 -44.25 17.78
CA GLY A 658 7.14 -45.42 17.61
C GLY A 658 7.32 -46.16 16.30
#